data_AF-A0A2M7DI12-F1
#
_entry.id   AF-A0A2M7DI12-F1
#
_cell.length_a   1.000
_cell.length_b   1.000
_cell.length_c   1.000
_cell.angle_alpha   90.00
_cell.angle_beta   90.00
_cell.angle_gamma   90.00
#
_symmetry.space_group_name_H-M   'P 1'
#
loop_
_entity.id
_entity.type
_entity.pdbx_description
1 polymer ?
#
loop_
_entity_poly.entity_id
_entity_poly.type
_entity_poly.pdbx_seq_one_letter_code
_entity_poly.pdbx_strand_id
1 'polypeptide(L)'
;MKKIIFNGLMLVFGVCCFTMQAQFSKKIVENELLKLTKLNKATVKDISSWSVTSEHTSSTSRIHHVYLRQMVNGLEILGTESSVHSLPDNSVFQSHLQFVNNAQQKASTTASPSLTAIQAVQKAALHLGYVISEPLTVLQKKNTPSQETRISNGGISISDIPARLMYHRSEKDNVILVWDLSIESIAKNEWYNVRVNAVSGEIVDKINWTSSCNLSHSHEGENSITTSGFSEMVTPVSEEYGAILTGSYRVIAMPTESPYFGPRTLETTAVNTTASPFGWHDTDGVLGAEFTVTRGNNVNAYEDGNNSGFQPDGGPTLVFDFPFDPVYSVGNESESAAITNLFYWNNLIHDLTYMYGFDEASGNFQTNNYGNGGLGNDWVRAEAQDGSGTCNANFSTPTDGNLPRMQMFICNTQDGDFDNLVIVHEYGHGISNRLTGGAGNSGCLGGQEQMGEGWSDWYGLLMTMDASDTATQSRGVGTYLFGQGPGGAGIRPFPYNTDMAINPQTYDHIKTAAVPHGVGSVWSTMLWEMTWGLIDVYGFDSDFYNGTGGNNIALALVTEALKLQPCSPGFVDGRDAILAADVALYGGANQCTIWDAFAKRGLGVSAIQGSSSSRSDGTEAFDTPSGVAAFTAPGDVCESVGILTNLGGGTPAGGLYSGPGVTDDGNGSTFTFDPAVAGVGMHTLTYEVFASACATASTASDIIEVFESLQVTCQADILVNADTDTCGAVVTFTPPIGTSGCAAEYVESFDGVTVPSLPAGWAFTQEVGSTITWATVNTGSSSSPNAVFANDPSGANLSSLVSSPITIASTSAQLLFKNNYQTESGFDGMVLEYTVNGGATWNDILNSGGTFSSGGYNGSLSSCCSNPLPGRAAWTGNSGGYIETVVNLNAALDGQTVQFRWRMGSDSSVSGTGVWIDDVRVLGIFSPDPVTTQIAGLPSGSVFPVGTTTNSFEIEDGAGNIATCTFDVTVMDNINPVAVGQNITVSLDANGLVTITPLEVDNGSSDNCGIESMTLDITNFTCADLGPNTVTLTVFDATGNNNATQVTVTVEDNLAPILTCPENQTVQVASGTTYTVPDYYALGNATATDNCTDPLTDIVQNPIAGTVLSVGTYPIEITVTDASGNQAICDFELVVEEILSVEDSAFTNQTIILFPNPTSGEVKIVNNSNVELISAVISDVNGRIIRVVDLSAMENQSEISLDDIATGLYFVQIHAANASIVKRIVKK
;
A
#
# COMPACT_ATOMS: atom_id res chain seq x y z
N MET A 1 -54.81 49.11 -19.49
CA MET A 1 -53.34 49.03 -19.37
C MET A 1 -52.81 48.56 -18.00
N LYS A 2 -53.64 48.34 -16.95
CA LYS A 2 -53.18 47.81 -15.65
C LYS A 2 -53.31 46.29 -15.43
N LYS A 3 -54.01 45.55 -16.31
CA LYS A 3 -54.22 44.09 -16.20
C LYS A 3 -53.16 43.20 -16.91
N ILE A 4 -52.28 43.78 -17.72
CA ILE A 4 -51.27 43.03 -18.49
C ILE A 4 -49.89 43.01 -17.78
N ILE A 5 -49.66 43.93 -16.84
CA ILE A 5 -48.37 44.02 -16.11
C ILE A 5 -48.34 43.10 -14.88
N PHE A 6 -49.50 42.68 -14.34
CA PHE A 6 -49.56 41.81 -13.16
C PHE A 6 -49.31 40.32 -13.48
N ASN A 7 -49.80 39.82 -14.63
CA ASN A 7 -49.51 38.45 -15.08
C ASN A 7 -48.08 38.26 -15.60
N GLY A 8 -47.43 39.34 -16.06
CA GLY A 8 -46.01 39.32 -16.45
C GLY A 8 -45.04 39.30 -15.26
N LEU A 9 -45.44 39.86 -14.10
CA LEU A 9 -44.57 39.95 -12.92
C LEU A 9 -44.56 38.64 -12.08
N MET A 10 -45.69 37.91 -12.00
CA MET A 10 -45.74 36.58 -11.37
C MET A 10 -45.02 35.50 -12.20
N LEU A 11 -45.06 35.57 -13.53
CA LEU A 11 -44.33 34.64 -14.40
C LEU A 11 -42.81 34.82 -14.28
N VAL A 12 -42.33 36.06 -14.07
CA VAL A 12 -40.90 36.36 -13.90
C VAL A 12 -40.40 36.02 -12.49
N PHE A 13 -41.21 36.18 -11.44
CA PHE A 13 -40.86 35.75 -10.08
C PHE A 13 -40.87 34.23 -9.91
N GLY A 14 -41.84 33.51 -10.51
CA GLY A 14 -41.88 32.04 -10.49
C GLY A 14 -40.71 31.41 -11.25
N VAL A 15 -40.36 31.93 -12.44
CA VAL A 15 -39.22 31.41 -13.23
C VAL A 15 -37.86 31.74 -12.58
N CYS A 16 -37.73 32.88 -11.88
CA CYS A 16 -36.50 33.19 -11.12
C CYS A 16 -36.31 32.32 -9.87
N CYS A 17 -37.38 31.97 -9.15
CA CYS A 17 -37.26 31.10 -7.96
C CYS A 17 -36.89 29.66 -8.32
N PHE A 18 -37.52 29.07 -9.35
CA PHE A 18 -37.20 27.72 -9.82
C PHE A 18 -35.78 27.59 -10.38
N THR A 19 -35.30 28.62 -11.12
CA THR A 19 -33.93 28.59 -11.67
C THR A 19 -32.85 28.75 -10.61
N MET A 20 -33.11 29.51 -9.54
CA MET A 20 -32.21 29.57 -8.39
C MET A 20 -32.16 28.23 -7.65
N GLN A 21 -33.31 27.66 -7.29
CA GLN A 21 -33.38 26.42 -6.49
C GLN A 21 -32.72 25.22 -7.21
N ALA A 22 -32.99 25.03 -8.50
CA ALA A 22 -32.32 24.00 -9.32
C ALA A 22 -30.80 24.21 -9.46
N GLN A 23 -30.34 25.47 -9.52
CA GLN A 23 -28.91 25.79 -9.56
C GLN A 23 -28.22 25.57 -8.20
N PHE A 24 -28.95 25.66 -7.09
CA PHE A 24 -28.45 25.39 -5.73
C PHE A 24 -28.42 23.90 -5.40
N SER A 25 -29.51 23.14 -5.66
CA SER A 25 -29.53 21.67 -5.51
C SER A 25 -28.35 21.04 -6.24
N LYS A 26 -28.09 21.52 -7.47
CA LYS A 26 -26.97 21.08 -8.28
C LYS A 26 -25.61 21.25 -7.60
N LYS A 27 -25.35 22.39 -6.95
CA LYS A 27 -24.07 22.66 -6.29
C LYS A 27 -23.85 21.77 -5.06
N ILE A 28 -24.89 21.54 -4.26
CA ILE A 28 -24.81 20.68 -3.08
C ILE A 28 -24.52 19.24 -3.51
N VAL A 29 -25.29 18.73 -4.49
CA VAL A 29 -25.08 17.40 -5.05
C VAL A 29 -23.69 17.25 -5.67
N GLU A 30 -23.23 18.21 -6.48
CA GLU A 30 -21.88 18.18 -7.07
C GLU A 30 -20.78 18.11 -6.00
N ASN A 31 -20.90 18.91 -4.93
CA ASN A 31 -19.95 18.87 -3.82
C ASN A 31 -19.94 17.52 -3.09
N GLU A 32 -21.11 16.91 -2.91
CA GLU A 32 -21.24 15.62 -2.24
C GLU A 32 -20.69 14.49 -3.11
N LEU A 33 -20.97 14.50 -4.41
CA LEU A 33 -20.44 13.54 -5.37
C LEU A 33 -18.91 13.59 -5.49
N LEU A 34 -18.28 14.75 -5.26
CA LEU A 34 -16.81 14.85 -5.22
C LEU A 34 -16.19 13.95 -4.14
N LYS A 35 -16.90 13.61 -3.06
CA LYS A 35 -16.41 12.66 -2.05
C LYS A 35 -16.14 11.28 -2.64
N LEU A 36 -16.94 10.83 -3.61
CA LEU A 36 -16.72 9.55 -4.29
C LEU A 36 -15.38 9.52 -5.05
N THR A 37 -14.95 10.66 -5.60
CA THR A 37 -13.66 10.76 -6.31
C THR A 37 -12.48 10.70 -5.34
N LYS A 38 -12.61 11.29 -4.15
CA LYS A 38 -11.57 11.22 -3.10
C LYS A 38 -11.39 9.79 -2.57
N LEU A 39 -12.49 9.02 -2.54
CA LEU A 39 -12.51 7.63 -2.08
C LEU A 39 -12.21 6.61 -3.20
N ASN A 40 -11.85 7.05 -4.41
CA ASN A 40 -11.66 6.19 -5.59
C ASN A 40 -12.88 5.32 -5.94
N LYS A 41 -14.09 5.71 -5.51
CA LYS A 41 -15.36 5.00 -5.79
C LYS A 41 -16.01 5.44 -7.10
N ALA A 42 -15.64 6.60 -7.63
CA ALA A 42 -16.09 7.08 -8.94
C ALA A 42 -15.03 7.99 -9.56
N THR A 43 -14.97 8.07 -10.90
CA THR A 43 -14.12 9.06 -11.59
C THR A 43 -14.80 10.42 -11.72
N VAL A 44 -14.04 11.48 -12.00
CA VAL A 44 -14.59 12.81 -12.33
C VAL A 44 -15.58 12.73 -13.50
N LYS A 45 -15.37 11.81 -14.44
CA LYS A 45 -16.27 11.59 -15.56
C LYS A 45 -17.58 10.95 -15.11
N ASP A 46 -17.53 10.01 -14.17
CA ASP A 46 -18.72 9.31 -13.66
C ASP A 46 -19.68 10.23 -12.90
N ILE A 47 -19.15 11.24 -12.19
CA ILE A 47 -19.96 12.21 -11.43
C ILE A 47 -20.39 13.44 -12.26
N SER A 48 -19.95 13.53 -13.51
CA SER A 48 -20.24 14.70 -14.38
C SER A 48 -21.66 14.70 -14.99
N SER A 49 -22.40 13.60 -14.85
CA SER A 49 -23.67 13.39 -15.52
C SER A 49 -24.64 12.57 -14.65
N TRP A 50 -25.74 13.20 -14.24
CA TRP A 50 -26.78 12.64 -13.38
C TRP A 50 -28.10 13.40 -13.58
N SER A 51 -29.23 12.77 -13.25
CA SER A 51 -30.57 13.37 -13.30
C SER A 51 -31.25 13.33 -11.93
N VAL A 52 -32.02 14.37 -11.61
CA VAL A 52 -32.93 14.36 -10.45
C VAL A 52 -34.17 13.56 -10.82
N THR A 53 -34.51 12.56 -10.02
CA THR A 53 -35.73 11.74 -10.19
C THR A 53 -36.91 12.28 -9.38
N SER A 54 -36.63 12.94 -8.24
CA SER A 54 -37.61 13.64 -7.41
C SER A 54 -36.85 14.62 -6.50
N GLU A 55 -37.43 15.78 -6.20
CA GLU A 55 -36.93 16.69 -5.16
C GLU A 55 -38.09 17.41 -4.47
N HIS A 56 -38.01 17.60 -3.15
CA HIS A 56 -38.96 18.40 -2.39
C HIS A 56 -38.38 18.82 -1.04
N THR A 57 -39.01 19.80 -0.38
CA THR A 57 -38.75 20.13 1.02
C THR A 57 -39.86 19.55 1.88
N SER A 58 -39.52 18.73 2.86
CA SER A 58 -40.49 18.16 3.79
C SER A 58 -41.22 19.29 4.54
N SER A 59 -42.55 19.22 4.55
CA SER A 59 -43.41 20.19 5.23
C SER A 59 -43.27 20.13 6.76
N THR A 60 -42.84 18.99 7.31
CA THR A 60 -42.67 18.74 8.74
C THR A 60 -41.24 19.04 9.21
N SER A 61 -40.24 18.32 8.69
CA SER A 61 -38.84 18.42 9.14
C SER A 61 -38.08 19.61 8.55
N ARG A 62 -38.59 20.21 7.47
CA ARG A 62 -37.91 21.23 6.65
C ARG A 62 -36.65 20.73 5.94
N ILE A 63 -36.34 19.43 6.00
CA ILE A 63 -35.26 18.83 5.21
C ILE A 63 -35.60 18.95 3.73
N HIS A 64 -34.60 19.33 2.94
CA HIS A 64 -34.69 19.31 1.49
C HIS A 64 -34.11 17.99 0.96
N HIS A 65 -34.99 17.15 0.41
CA HIS A 65 -34.68 15.83 -0.14
C HIS A 65 -34.47 15.94 -1.65
N VAL A 66 -33.33 15.45 -2.13
CA VAL A 66 -33.01 15.37 -3.55
C VAL A 66 -32.68 13.91 -3.87
N TYR A 67 -33.47 13.29 -4.76
CA TYR A 67 -33.24 11.94 -5.25
C TYR A 67 -32.74 12.00 -6.69
N LEU A 68 -31.73 11.21 -7.00
CA LEU A 68 -31.03 11.26 -8.28
C LEU A 68 -30.53 9.89 -8.76
N ARG A 69 -30.24 9.81 -10.05
CA ARG A 69 -29.59 8.66 -10.68
C ARG A 69 -28.40 9.10 -11.52
N GLN A 70 -27.41 8.22 -11.64
CA GLN A 70 -26.29 8.42 -12.56
C GLN A 70 -26.79 8.33 -14.01
N MET A 71 -26.20 9.14 -14.90
CA MET A 71 -26.50 9.11 -16.33
C MET A 71 -25.26 8.82 -17.19
N VAL A 72 -25.42 7.99 -18.21
CA VAL A 72 -24.42 7.72 -19.25
C VAL A 72 -25.08 7.85 -20.63
N ASN A 73 -24.42 8.52 -21.58
CA ASN A 73 -24.95 8.78 -22.93
C ASN A 73 -26.34 9.46 -22.95
N GLY A 74 -26.69 10.23 -21.91
CA GLY A 74 -28.01 10.85 -21.76
C GLY A 74 -29.13 9.89 -21.34
N LEU A 75 -28.78 8.69 -20.86
CA LEU A 75 -29.69 7.69 -20.32
C LEU A 75 -29.39 7.44 -18.83
N GLU A 76 -30.44 7.32 -18.03
CA GLU A 76 -30.36 6.98 -16.60
C GLU A 76 -29.92 5.52 -16.40
N ILE A 77 -29.19 5.26 -15.31
CA ILE A 77 -28.81 3.91 -14.87
C ILE A 77 -29.67 3.49 -13.67
N LEU A 78 -30.60 2.56 -13.89
CA LEU A 78 -31.34 1.87 -12.82
C LEU A 78 -30.35 1.06 -11.95
N GLY A 79 -30.54 1.08 -10.64
CA GLY A 79 -29.61 0.51 -9.65
C GLY A 79 -28.53 1.49 -9.15
N THR A 80 -28.64 2.78 -9.51
CA THR A 80 -27.77 3.87 -9.01
C THR A 80 -28.54 4.95 -8.26
N GLU A 81 -29.75 4.61 -7.83
CA GLU A 81 -30.61 5.43 -6.99
C GLU A 81 -29.82 5.97 -5.81
N SER A 82 -29.72 7.29 -5.76
CA SER A 82 -28.94 8.02 -4.77
C SER A 82 -29.81 9.14 -4.21
N SER A 83 -29.52 9.56 -2.99
CA SER A 83 -30.21 10.66 -2.34
C SER A 83 -29.24 11.59 -1.61
N VAL A 84 -29.58 12.87 -1.57
CA VAL A 84 -28.90 13.89 -0.77
C VAL A 84 -29.97 14.66 -0.01
N HIS A 85 -29.83 14.69 1.30
CA HIS A 85 -30.75 15.35 2.23
C HIS A 85 -30.01 16.51 2.87
N SER A 86 -30.60 17.69 2.87
CA SER A 86 -29.95 18.91 3.36
C SER A 86 -30.83 19.67 4.35
N LEU A 87 -30.19 20.26 5.36
CA LEU A 87 -30.84 21.13 6.32
C LEU A 87 -31.24 22.47 5.66
N PRO A 88 -32.13 23.27 6.30
CA PRO A 88 -32.53 24.58 5.77
C PRO A 88 -31.38 25.56 5.53
N ASP A 89 -30.23 25.36 6.19
CA ASP A 89 -29.01 26.15 5.99
C ASP A 89 -28.15 25.69 4.79
N ASN A 90 -28.61 24.66 4.08
CA ASN A 90 -27.96 24.00 2.94
C ASN A 90 -26.75 23.13 3.29
N SER A 91 -26.52 22.82 4.56
CA SER A 91 -25.56 21.78 4.93
C SER A 91 -26.14 20.39 4.58
N VAL A 92 -25.27 19.48 4.12
CA VAL A 92 -25.68 18.09 3.86
C VAL A 92 -25.92 17.42 5.21
N PHE A 93 -27.15 16.97 5.43
CA PHE A 93 -27.59 16.25 6.62
C PHE A 93 -27.25 14.76 6.50
N GLN A 94 -27.62 14.16 5.36
CA GLN A 94 -27.40 12.74 5.06
C GLN A 94 -27.31 12.55 3.54
N SER A 95 -26.58 11.55 3.08
CA SER A 95 -26.54 11.21 1.66
C SER A 95 -26.26 9.73 1.44
N HIS A 96 -26.89 9.16 0.41
CA HIS A 96 -26.69 7.79 -0.04
C HIS A 96 -26.31 7.84 -1.52
N LEU A 97 -25.09 7.41 -1.87
CA LEU A 97 -24.56 7.54 -3.23
C LEU A 97 -24.16 6.18 -3.81
N GLN A 98 -24.82 5.78 -4.90
CA GLN A 98 -24.69 4.45 -5.52
C GLN A 98 -24.17 4.50 -6.97
N PHE A 99 -23.22 5.40 -7.25
CA PHE A 99 -22.68 5.56 -8.60
C PHE A 99 -21.79 4.38 -9.02
N VAL A 100 -21.90 3.98 -10.28
CA VAL A 100 -21.03 2.98 -10.89
C VAL A 100 -19.71 3.62 -11.30
N ASN A 101 -18.60 3.07 -10.82
CA ASN A 101 -17.26 3.47 -11.25
C ASN A 101 -16.98 3.07 -12.70
N ASN A 102 -16.38 3.96 -13.49
CA ASN A 102 -16.10 3.81 -14.91
C ASN A 102 -17.34 3.45 -15.75
N ALA A 103 -18.51 4.01 -15.43
CA ALA A 103 -19.79 3.64 -16.02
C ALA A 103 -19.78 3.77 -17.56
N GLN A 104 -19.10 4.77 -18.11
CA GLN A 104 -18.97 4.97 -19.55
C GLN A 104 -18.22 3.82 -20.26
N GLN A 105 -17.25 3.20 -19.59
CA GLN A 105 -16.48 2.07 -20.15
C GLN A 105 -17.28 0.77 -20.05
N LYS A 106 -18.08 0.63 -18.98
CA LYS A 106 -18.93 -0.53 -18.72
C LYS A 106 -20.21 -0.53 -19.57
N ALA A 107 -20.69 0.64 -19.97
CA ALA A 107 -21.77 0.78 -20.94
C ALA A 107 -21.25 0.46 -22.35
N SER A 108 -21.95 -0.41 -23.09
CA SER A 108 -21.66 -0.65 -24.52
C SER A 108 -21.56 0.68 -25.29
N THR A 109 -20.63 0.77 -26.24
CA THR A 109 -20.25 2.01 -26.94
C THR A 109 -21.36 2.62 -27.82
N THR A 110 -22.45 1.90 -28.08
CA THR A 110 -23.62 2.43 -28.80
C THR A 110 -24.86 2.41 -27.91
N ALA A 111 -25.40 3.58 -27.57
CA ALA A 111 -26.70 3.76 -26.91
C ALA A 111 -27.90 3.51 -27.85
N SER A 112 -27.72 2.66 -28.85
CA SER A 112 -28.72 2.37 -29.89
C SER A 112 -29.32 0.98 -29.63
N PRO A 113 -30.64 0.88 -29.39
CA PRO A 113 -31.27 -0.42 -29.18
C PRO A 113 -31.39 -1.19 -30.51
N SER A 114 -31.16 -2.51 -30.50
CA SER A 114 -31.42 -3.38 -31.66
C SER A 114 -32.89 -3.81 -31.73
N LEU A 115 -33.60 -3.77 -30.60
CA LEU A 115 -35.03 -4.03 -30.51
C LEU A 115 -35.82 -2.72 -30.40
N THR A 116 -36.93 -2.64 -31.14
CA THR A 116 -37.94 -1.59 -30.94
C THR A 116 -38.69 -1.81 -29.63
N ALA A 117 -39.34 -0.76 -29.11
CA ALA A 117 -40.16 -0.86 -27.90
C ALA A 117 -41.29 -1.91 -28.03
N ILE A 118 -41.94 -2.03 -29.20
CA ILE A 118 -42.94 -3.10 -29.46
C ILE A 118 -42.31 -4.49 -29.35
N GLN A 119 -41.12 -4.70 -29.93
CA GLN A 119 -40.44 -5.99 -29.83
C GLN A 119 -40.04 -6.31 -28.38
N ALA A 120 -39.69 -5.30 -27.58
CA ALA A 120 -39.45 -5.48 -26.15
C ALA A 120 -40.72 -5.91 -25.41
N VAL A 121 -41.88 -5.28 -25.68
CA VAL A 121 -43.18 -5.70 -25.12
C VAL A 121 -43.52 -7.13 -25.52
N GLN A 122 -43.27 -7.53 -26.77
CA GLN A 122 -43.48 -8.91 -27.22
C GLN A 122 -42.59 -9.92 -26.45
N LYS A 123 -41.35 -9.53 -26.13
CA LYS A 123 -40.44 -10.36 -25.32
C LYS A 123 -40.89 -10.46 -23.87
N ALA A 124 -41.32 -9.35 -23.27
CA ALA A 124 -41.89 -9.32 -21.94
C ALA A 124 -43.16 -10.17 -21.85
N ALA A 125 -44.10 -10.01 -22.78
CA ALA A 125 -45.34 -10.80 -22.83
C ALA A 125 -45.04 -12.30 -22.94
N LEU A 126 -44.12 -12.71 -23.81
CA LEU A 126 -43.71 -14.11 -23.93
C LEU A 126 -43.13 -14.66 -22.63
N HIS A 127 -42.29 -13.88 -21.93
CA HIS A 127 -41.68 -14.30 -20.67
C HIS A 127 -42.70 -14.39 -19.54
N LEU A 128 -43.67 -13.47 -19.48
CA LEU A 128 -44.75 -13.45 -18.50
C LEU A 128 -45.87 -14.46 -18.81
N GLY A 129 -45.81 -15.15 -19.96
CA GLY A 129 -46.88 -16.07 -20.38
C GLY A 129 -48.15 -15.38 -20.87
N TYR A 130 -48.09 -14.08 -21.20
CA TYR A 130 -49.24 -13.32 -21.68
C TYR A 130 -49.44 -13.50 -23.18
N VAL A 131 -50.71 -13.63 -23.58
CA VAL A 131 -51.10 -13.79 -24.99
C VAL A 131 -51.57 -12.44 -25.53
N ILE A 132 -50.79 -11.86 -26.45
CA ILE A 132 -51.16 -10.62 -27.16
C ILE A 132 -52.35 -10.93 -28.08
N SER A 133 -53.52 -10.43 -27.69
CA SER A 133 -54.79 -10.64 -28.40
C SER A 133 -55.14 -9.51 -29.36
N GLU A 134 -54.52 -8.34 -29.19
CA GLU A 134 -54.70 -7.16 -30.04
C GLU A 134 -53.37 -6.63 -30.60
N PRO A 135 -53.35 -5.98 -31.78
CA PRO A 135 -52.12 -5.40 -32.34
C PRO A 135 -51.51 -4.32 -31.42
N LEU A 136 -50.22 -4.46 -31.11
CA LEU A 136 -49.44 -3.42 -30.45
C LEU A 136 -49.11 -2.28 -31.43
N THR A 137 -49.43 -1.05 -31.06
CA THR A 137 -49.20 0.16 -31.86
C THR A 137 -48.55 1.25 -31.01
N VAL A 138 -47.69 2.07 -31.62
CA VAL A 138 -47.12 3.24 -30.94
C VAL A 138 -48.14 4.37 -30.96
N LEU A 139 -48.64 4.75 -29.79
CA LEU A 139 -49.58 5.85 -29.60
C LEU A 139 -48.87 7.19 -29.52
N GLN A 140 -47.73 7.22 -28.82
CA GLN A 140 -46.90 8.41 -28.68
C GLN A 140 -45.43 8.02 -28.59
N LYS A 141 -44.53 8.81 -29.18
CA LYS A 141 -43.08 8.67 -29.00
C LYS A 141 -42.41 10.03 -28.87
N LYS A 142 -41.66 10.25 -27.79
CA LYS A 142 -40.86 11.47 -27.60
C LYS A 142 -39.51 11.35 -28.32
N ASN A 143 -39.00 12.49 -28.80
CA ASN A 143 -37.70 12.57 -29.47
C ASN A 143 -36.59 12.91 -28.45
N THR A 144 -36.38 12.01 -27.49
CA THR A 144 -35.35 12.09 -26.43
C THR A 144 -34.40 10.90 -26.53
N PRO A 145 -33.20 10.95 -25.92
CA PRO A 145 -32.32 9.78 -25.83
C PRO A 145 -33.03 8.54 -25.25
N SER A 146 -33.87 8.73 -24.23
CA SER A 146 -34.70 7.70 -23.59
C SER A 146 -35.78 7.10 -24.49
N GLN A 147 -36.06 7.66 -25.67
CA GLN A 147 -37.09 7.16 -26.59
C GLN A 147 -38.43 6.80 -25.91
N GLU A 148 -38.89 7.62 -24.95
CA GLU A 148 -40.15 7.38 -24.22
C GLU A 148 -41.29 7.16 -25.22
N THR A 149 -41.91 6.00 -25.14
CA THR A 149 -42.91 5.49 -26.08
C THR A 149 -44.11 5.01 -25.29
N ARG A 150 -45.32 5.46 -25.63
CA ARG A 150 -46.57 4.85 -25.16
C ARG A 150 -47.11 3.91 -26.23
N ILE A 151 -47.39 2.68 -25.83
CA ILE A 151 -47.80 1.59 -26.70
C ILE A 151 -49.21 1.17 -26.31
N SER A 152 -50.06 0.81 -27.27
CA SER A 152 -51.38 0.25 -26.97
C SER A 152 -51.28 -0.99 -26.09
N ASN A 153 -52.30 -1.24 -25.28
CA ASN A 153 -52.32 -2.29 -24.26
C ASN A 153 -52.19 -3.74 -24.80
N GLY A 154 -52.41 -3.96 -26.09
CA GLY A 154 -52.25 -5.25 -26.78
C GLY A 154 -53.14 -6.38 -26.27
N GLY A 155 -54.16 -6.05 -25.48
CA GLY A 155 -54.97 -7.02 -24.75
C GLY A 155 -54.20 -7.86 -23.72
N ILE A 156 -53.03 -7.38 -23.27
CA ILE A 156 -52.25 -7.97 -22.17
C ILE A 156 -52.18 -7.05 -20.95
N SER A 157 -52.51 -5.76 -21.14
CA SER A 157 -52.53 -4.77 -20.07
C SER A 157 -53.88 -4.06 -19.94
N ILE A 158 -54.22 -3.59 -18.74
CA ILE A 158 -55.40 -2.76 -18.48
C ILE A 158 -55.20 -1.35 -19.05
N SER A 159 -53.98 -0.83 -18.97
CA SER A 159 -53.60 0.51 -19.40
C SER A 159 -52.59 0.49 -20.57
N ASP A 160 -52.38 1.64 -21.20
CA ASP A 160 -51.34 1.79 -22.22
C ASP A 160 -49.96 1.50 -21.62
N ILE A 161 -49.11 0.77 -22.36
CA ILE A 161 -47.80 0.32 -21.89
C ILE A 161 -46.76 1.41 -22.14
N PRO A 162 -46.26 2.11 -21.11
CA PRO A 162 -45.10 2.98 -21.27
C PRO A 162 -43.83 2.14 -21.44
N ALA A 163 -42.95 2.62 -22.32
CA ALA A 163 -41.65 2.05 -22.58
C ALA A 163 -40.61 3.16 -22.66
N ARG A 164 -39.48 3.02 -21.98
CA ARG A 164 -38.34 3.94 -22.12
C ARG A 164 -37.02 3.18 -22.12
N LEU A 165 -36.07 3.69 -22.89
CA LEU A 165 -34.71 3.18 -22.97
C LEU A 165 -33.90 3.71 -21.79
N MET A 166 -33.23 2.82 -21.08
CA MET A 166 -32.42 3.09 -19.90
C MET A 166 -31.22 2.15 -19.85
N TYR A 167 -30.32 2.38 -18.91
CA TYR A 167 -29.33 1.38 -18.50
C TYR A 167 -29.77 0.72 -17.18
N HIS A 168 -29.31 -0.51 -16.94
CA HIS A 168 -29.50 -1.26 -15.69
C HIS A 168 -28.15 -1.74 -15.17
N ARG A 169 -27.90 -1.53 -13.86
CA ARG A 169 -26.72 -2.03 -13.15
C ARG A 169 -26.90 -3.51 -12.79
N SER A 170 -26.05 -4.38 -13.31
CA SER A 170 -26.01 -5.80 -12.89
C SER A 170 -25.30 -5.97 -11.54
N GLU A 171 -25.45 -7.13 -10.91
CA GLU A 171 -24.72 -7.51 -9.68
C GLU A 171 -23.18 -7.41 -9.77
N LYS A 172 -22.60 -7.54 -10.96
CA LYS A 172 -21.15 -7.36 -11.21
C LYS A 172 -20.78 -5.93 -11.63
N ASP A 173 -21.64 -4.96 -11.34
CA ASP A 173 -21.53 -3.56 -11.74
C ASP A 173 -21.42 -3.29 -13.25
N ASN A 174 -21.75 -4.25 -14.11
CA ASN A 174 -21.89 -3.99 -15.55
C ASN A 174 -23.13 -3.14 -15.83
N VAL A 175 -23.08 -2.36 -16.92
CA VAL A 175 -24.13 -1.42 -17.30
C VAL A 175 -24.78 -1.90 -18.60
N ILE A 176 -26.01 -2.41 -18.51
CA ILE A 176 -26.72 -3.09 -19.60
C ILE A 176 -27.81 -2.18 -20.17
N LEU A 177 -27.88 -2.01 -21.50
CA LEU A 177 -28.93 -1.23 -22.15
C LEU A 177 -30.26 -2.01 -22.14
N VAL A 178 -31.32 -1.41 -21.61
CA VAL A 178 -32.63 -2.05 -21.41
C VAL A 178 -33.79 -1.15 -21.85
N TRP A 179 -34.90 -1.78 -22.23
CA TRP A 179 -36.23 -1.16 -22.24
C TRP A 179 -36.89 -1.41 -20.88
N ASP A 180 -37.20 -0.32 -20.17
CA ASP A 180 -38.03 -0.30 -18.96
C ASP A 180 -39.50 -0.19 -19.38
N LEU A 181 -40.31 -1.20 -19.05
CA LEU A 181 -41.70 -1.37 -19.47
C LEU A 181 -42.61 -1.52 -18.26
N SER A 182 -43.80 -0.93 -18.27
CA SER A 182 -44.83 -1.18 -17.24
C SER A 182 -46.06 -1.86 -17.84
N ILE A 183 -46.42 -3.02 -17.32
CA ILE A 183 -47.53 -3.87 -17.79
C ILE A 183 -48.43 -4.20 -16.58
N GLU A 184 -49.60 -3.58 -16.53
CA GLU A 184 -50.66 -3.85 -15.55
C GLU A 184 -51.52 -5.02 -16.06
N SER A 185 -51.43 -6.21 -15.48
CA SER A 185 -52.06 -7.45 -15.98
C SER A 185 -53.58 -7.33 -16.10
N ILE A 186 -54.16 -7.81 -17.22
CA ILE A 186 -55.62 -7.92 -17.39
C ILE A 186 -56.29 -8.90 -16.43
N ALA A 187 -55.51 -9.82 -15.83
CA ALA A 187 -56.00 -10.71 -14.78
C ALA A 187 -56.10 -10.02 -13.41
N LYS A 188 -55.76 -8.72 -13.34
CA LYS A 188 -55.83 -7.87 -12.14
C LYS A 188 -55.00 -8.33 -10.93
N ASN A 189 -54.17 -9.34 -11.08
CA ASN A 189 -53.36 -9.88 -9.97
C ASN A 189 -51.99 -9.22 -9.82
N GLU A 190 -51.45 -8.60 -10.88
CA GLU A 190 -50.05 -8.18 -10.94
C GLU A 190 -49.88 -6.91 -11.78
N TRP A 191 -48.93 -6.06 -11.39
CA TRP A 191 -48.48 -4.92 -12.18
C TRP A 191 -46.95 -4.95 -12.26
N TYR A 192 -46.44 -5.43 -13.39
CA TYR A 192 -45.00 -5.61 -13.56
C TYR A 192 -44.32 -4.40 -14.20
N ASN A 193 -43.24 -3.95 -13.58
CA ASN A 193 -42.21 -3.20 -14.27
C ASN A 193 -41.07 -4.15 -14.69
N VAL A 194 -40.80 -4.23 -15.99
CA VAL A 194 -39.93 -5.23 -16.62
C VAL A 194 -38.79 -4.55 -17.38
N ARG A 195 -37.56 -5.02 -17.17
CA ARG A 195 -36.36 -4.53 -17.86
C ARG A 195 -35.92 -5.55 -18.89
N VAL A 196 -36.17 -5.24 -20.16
CA VAL A 196 -35.84 -6.11 -21.29
C VAL A 196 -34.54 -5.63 -21.91
N ASN A 197 -33.52 -6.49 -22.00
CA ASN A 197 -32.27 -6.19 -22.70
C ASN A 197 -32.58 -5.68 -24.12
N ALA A 198 -32.17 -4.45 -24.42
CA ALA A 198 -32.54 -3.76 -25.65
C ALA A 198 -31.84 -4.31 -26.90
N VAL A 199 -30.92 -5.27 -26.72
CA VAL A 199 -30.19 -5.95 -27.79
C VAL A 199 -30.65 -7.40 -27.93
N SER A 200 -30.62 -8.19 -26.85
CA SER A 200 -30.94 -9.63 -26.89
C SER A 200 -32.44 -9.95 -26.72
N GLY A 201 -33.18 -9.08 -26.03
CA GLY A 201 -34.57 -9.33 -25.63
C GLY A 201 -34.72 -10.21 -24.39
N GLU A 202 -33.64 -10.50 -23.68
CA GLU A 202 -33.65 -11.20 -22.39
C GLU A 202 -34.23 -10.32 -21.28
N ILE A 203 -34.93 -10.90 -20.31
CA ILE A 203 -35.39 -10.15 -19.12
C ILE A 203 -34.22 -10.06 -18.14
N VAL A 204 -33.77 -8.82 -17.89
CA VAL A 204 -32.65 -8.53 -16.99
C VAL A 204 -33.13 -8.39 -15.56
N ASP A 205 -34.30 -7.77 -15.37
CA ASP A 205 -34.91 -7.55 -14.06
C ASP A 205 -36.44 -7.42 -14.20
N LYS A 206 -37.17 -7.71 -13.12
CA LYS A 206 -38.63 -7.57 -13.02
C LYS A 206 -39.01 -7.23 -11.58
N ILE A 207 -39.79 -6.16 -11.41
CA ILE A 207 -40.41 -5.77 -10.14
C ILE A 207 -41.93 -5.83 -10.28
N ASN A 208 -42.62 -6.38 -9.28
CA ASN A 208 -44.07 -6.27 -9.17
C ASN A 208 -44.41 -5.06 -8.29
N TRP A 209 -45.16 -4.11 -8.81
CA TRP A 209 -45.66 -2.95 -8.07
C TRP A 209 -46.95 -3.25 -7.29
N THR A 210 -47.57 -4.41 -7.55
CA THR A 210 -48.66 -4.94 -6.72
C THR A 210 -48.07 -5.66 -5.52
N SER A 211 -48.18 -5.04 -4.35
CA SER A 211 -48.00 -5.73 -3.08
C SER A 211 -49.28 -6.48 -2.78
N SER A 212 -49.19 -7.78 -2.54
CA SER A 212 -50.32 -8.60 -2.14
C SER A 212 -50.00 -9.32 -0.85
N CYS A 213 -50.97 -9.35 0.05
CA CYS A 213 -50.90 -10.19 1.22
C CYS A 213 -51.38 -11.59 0.82
N ASN A 214 -50.54 -12.53 0.33
CA ASN A 214 -51.06 -13.87 0.03
C ASN A 214 -51.48 -14.59 1.33
N LEU A 215 -52.74 -14.41 1.66
CA LEU A 215 -53.41 -14.56 2.93
C LEU A 215 -53.89 -16.02 3.15
N SER A 216 -53.47 -16.96 2.28
CA SER A 216 -53.87 -18.37 2.33
C SER A 216 -52.70 -19.31 2.62
N HIS A 217 -52.87 -20.15 3.65
CA HIS A 217 -52.19 -21.44 3.75
C HIS A 217 -53.19 -22.56 3.42
N SER A 218 -53.30 -22.97 2.16
CA SER A 218 -53.39 -24.38 1.69
C SER A 218 -53.80 -24.51 0.21
N HIS A 219 -53.43 -25.65 -0.37
CA HIS A 219 -53.47 -26.05 -1.79
C HIS A 219 -54.86 -26.04 -2.45
N GLU A 220 -54.93 -25.55 -3.70
CA GLU A 220 -55.61 -26.08 -4.91
C GLU A 220 -55.94 -24.94 -5.90
N GLY A 221 -55.97 -25.25 -7.20
CA GLY A 221 -55.81 -24.29 -8.29
C GLY A 221 -57.06 -23.71 -8.99
N GLU A 222 -56.74 -22.75 -9.87
CA GLU A 222 -57.41 -22.25 -11.10
C GLU A 222 -58.88 -21.79 -11.09
N ASN A 223 -59.15 -20.54 -11.51
CA ASN A 223 -59.49 -20.18 -12.91
C ASN A 223 -59.89 -18.69 -13.06
N SER A 224 -59.46 -18.05 -14.15
CA SER A 224 -59.75 -16.64 -14.47
C SER A 224 -61.11 -16.44 -15.14
N ILE A 225 -61.79 -15.32 -14.86
CA ILE A 225 -62.89 -14.80 -15.69
C ILE A 225 -62.62 -13.34 -16.06
N THR A 226 -62.80 -13.04 -17.34
CA THR A 226 -62.58 -11.75 -18.01
C THR A 226 -63.73 -10.77 -17.77
N THR A 227 -63.43 -9.48 -17.54
CA THR A 227 -64.43 -8.40 -17.67
C THR A 227 -63.98 -7.30 -18.62
N SER A 228 -64.94 -6.86 -19.43
CA SER A 228 -64.79 -5.92 -20.55
C SER A 228 -64.99 -4.49 -20.07
N GLY A 229 -64.11 -3.57 -20.48
CA GLY A 229 -64.22 -2.15 -20.14
C GLY A 229 -65.40 -1.46 -20.84
N PHE A 230 -66.00 -0.45 -20.20
CA PHE A 230 -66.82 0.55 -20.89
C PHE A 230 -66.97 1.90 -20.14
N SER A 231 -67.27 2.90 -20.99
CA SER A 231 -67.48 4.35 -20.86
C SER A 231 -68.27 4.90 -19.65
N GLU A 232 -67.76 6.01 -19.11
CA GLU A 232 -68.38 6.90 -18.10
C GLU A 232 -69.64 7.63 -18.62
N MET A 233 -70.62 7.84 -17.74
CA MET A 233 -71.74 8.77 -17.94
C MET A 233 -71.83 9.69 -16.70
N VAL A 234 -71.48 10.97 -16.86
CA VAL A 234 -71.45 11.99 -15.80
C VAL A 234 -72.77 12.77 -15.76
N THR A 235 -73.35 12.96 -14.59
CA THR A 235 -74.41 13.95 -14.35
C THR A 235 -73.90 15.03 -13.39
N PRO A 236 -73.64 16.27 -13.85
CA PRO A 236 -73.22 17.36 -12.98
C PRO A 236 -74.43 17.95 -12.22
N VAL A 237 -74.24 18.26 -10.94
CA VAL A 237 -75.21 19.01 -10.11
C VAL A 237 -74.82 20.49 -10.10
N SER A 238 -75.77 21.39 -10.36
CA SER A 238 -75.55 22.83 -10.37
C SER A 238 -76.10 23.53 -9.11
N GLU A 239 -75.28 24.44 -8.59
CA GLU A 239 -75.59 25.64 -7.79
C GLU A 239 -76.24 25.47 -6.40
N GLU A 240 -75.44 25.62 -5.34
CA GLU A 240 -75.66 26.68 -4.32
C GLU A 240 -74.35 26.98 -3.56
N TYR A 241 -73.93 28.26 -3.55
CA TYR A 241 -72.71 28.73 -2.89
C TYR A 241 -72.88 28.82 -1.37
N GLY A 242 -71.93 28.25 -0.61
CA GLY A 242 -71.51 28.85 0.66
C GLY A 242 -71.23 27.96 1.88
N ALA A 243 -70.56 26.81 1.74
CA ALA A 243 -69.77 26.15 2.80
C ALA A 243 -69.03 24.92 2.21
N ILE A 244 -67.94 24.48 2.83
CA ILE A 244 -67.40 23.13 2.59
C ILE A 244 -68.47 22.15 3.09
N LEU A 245 -69.00 21.30 2.20
CA LEU A 245 -70.01 20.31 2.56
C LEU A 245 -69.31 19.09 3.18
N THR A 246 -69.33 18.99 4.50
CA THR A 246 -68.79 17.82 5.22
C THR A 246 -69.84 16.71 5.21
N GLY A 247 -69.65 15.71 4.34
CA GLY A 247 -70.54 14.54 4.28
C GLY A 247 -70.65 13.80 5.61
N SER A 248 -71.72 13.01 5.77
CA SER A 248 -71.96 12.15 6.93
C SER A 248 -71.85 10.68 6.54
N TYR A 249 -71.05 9.89 7.26
CA TYR A 249 -70.73 8.51 6.88
C TYR A 249 -70.99 7.55 8.04
N ARG A 250 -71.84 6.53 7.84
CA ARG A 250 -71.97 5.45 8.83
C ARG A 250 -70.88 4.41 8.59
N VAL A 251 -69.90 4.31 9.48
CA VAL A 251 -68.66 3.54 9.26
C VAL A 251 -68.14 2.91 10.56
N ILE A 252 -67.20 1.96 10.47
CA ILE A 252 -66.39 1.58 11.62
C ILE A 252 -65.33 2.67 11.79
N ALA A 253 -65.59 3.66 12.64
CA ALA A 253 -64.78 4.86 12.73
C ALA A 253 -63.45 4.64 13.48
N MET A 254 -62.41 5.35 13.06
CA MET A 254 -61.10 5.38 13.74
C MET A 254 -61.26 5.72 15.24
N PRO A 255 -60.58 5.02 16.15
CA PRO A 255 -59.56 3.99 15.91
C PRO A 255 -60.10 2.55 15.86
N THR A 256 -61.41 2.33 15.74
CA THR A 256 -62.00 0.99 15.79
C THR A 256 -61.47 0.13 14.62
N GLU A 257 -60.85 -1.00 14.94
CA GLU A 257 -60.21 -1.89 13.96
C GLU A 257 -61.21 -2.55 13.02
N SER A 258 -62.30 -3.10 13.57
CA SER A 258 -63.27 -3.88 12.81
C SER A 258 -64.57 -4.06 13.61
N PRO A 259 -65.63 -4.69 13.05
CA PRO A 259 -66.86 -5.00 13.77
C PRO A 259 -66.68 -5.84 15.05
N TYR A 260 -65.53 -6.51 15.24
CA TYR A 260 -65.23 -7.24 16.47
C TYR A 260 -64.85 -6.35 17.66
N PHE A 261 -64.43 -5.12 17.39
CA PHE A 261 -63.92 -4.20 18.42
C PHE A 261 -64.92 -3.08 18.74
N GLY A 262 -65.88 -2.80 17.85
CA GLY A 262 -66.90 -1.80 18.11
C GLY A 262 -67.99 -1.72 17.04
N PRO A 263 -69.12 -1.05 17.35
CA PRO A 263 -70.19 -0.84 16.38
C PRO A 263 -69.84 0.28 15.37
N ARG A 264 -70.56 0.32 14.25
CA ARG A 264 -70.51 1.46 13.32
C ARG A 264 -71.10 2.73 13.95
N THR A 265 -70.44 3.87 13.75
CA THR A 265 -70.89 5.21 14.16
C THR A 265 -71.19 6.08 12.94
N LEU A 266 -72.00 7.13 13.12
CA LEU A 266 -72.28 8.11 12.06
C LEU A 266 -71.36 9.31 12.23
N GLU A 267 -70.30 9.38 11.43
CA GLU A 267 -69.31 10.44 11.46
C GLU A 267 -69.76 11.63 10.61
N THR A 268 -69.70 12.86 11.17
CA THR A 268 -70.23 14.07 10.52
C THR A 268 -69.19 15.18 10.32
N THR A 269 -67.98 15.02 10.89
CA THR A 269 -66.89 16.02 10.87
C THR A 269 -65.56 15.41 10.45
N ALA A 270 -65.58 14.43 9.54
CA ALA A 270 -64.42 13.59 9.23
C ALA A 270 -63.34 14.28 8.38
N VAL A 271 -63.71 15.32 7.61
CA VAL A 271 -62.82 16.00 6.66
C VAL A 271 -61.79 16.87 7.40
N ASN A 272 -60.51 16.68 7.11
CA ASN A 272 -59.47 17.63 7.49
C ASN A 272 -59.31 18.68 6.38
N THR A 273 -59.66 19.94 6.67
CA THR A 273 -59.64 21.02 5.68
C THR A 273 -58.24 21.49 5.27
N THR A 274 -57.19 21.03 5.93
CA THR A 274 -55.81 21.32 5.51
C THR A 274 -55.39 20.38 4.40
N ALA A 275 -55.63 19.08 4.59
CA ALA A 275 -55.29 18.04 3.62
C ALA A 275 -56.30 17.95 2.46
N SER A 276 -57.58 18.18 2.76
CA SER A 276 -58.70 18.13 1.81
C SER A 276 -59.47 19.46 1.83
N PRO A 277 -58.91 20.56 1.27
CA PRO A 277 -59.44 21.93 1.40
C PRO A 277 -60.83 22.15 0.78
N PHE A 278 -61.26 21.27 -0.13
CA PHE A 278 -62.58 21.33 -0.78
C PHE A 278 -63.53 20.20 -0.33
N GLY A 279 -63.10 19.38 0.63
CA GLY A 279 -63.80 18.16 1.04
C GLY A 279 -63.45 16.95 0.18
N TRP A 280 -64.00 15.78 0.54
CA TRP A 280 -63.67 14.50 -0.09
C TRP A 280 -64.43 14.21 -1.39
N HIS A 281 -65.35 15.08 -1.79
CA HIS A 281 -66.26 14.89 -2.94
C HIS A 281 -66.02 15.89 -4.08
N ASP A 282 -64.83 16.46 -4.13
CA ASP A 282 -64.43 17.49 -5.08
C ASP A 282 -63.13 17.12 -5.79
N THR A 283 -62.99 17.44 -7.08
CA THR A 283 -61.72 17.29 -7.81
C THR A 283 -61.28 18.56 -8.54
N ASP A 284 -62.18 19.53 -8.74
CA ASP A 284 -61.92 20.71 -9.57
C ASP A 284 -61.40 21.92 -8.76
N GLY A 285 -61.41 21.84 -7.43
CA GLY A 285 -60.97 22.90 -6.53
C GLY A 285 -61.98 24.05 -6.44
N VAL A 286 -63.25 23.80 -6.75
CA VAL A 286 -64.35 24.74 -6.57
C VAL A 286 -65.09 24.39 -5.30
N LEU A 287 -65.43 25.41 -4.49
CA LEU A 287 -66.19 25.18 -3.26
C LEU A 287 -67.58 24.60 -3.56
N GLY A 288 -67.78 23.36 -3.14
CA GLY A 288 -68.99 22.57 -3.35
C GLY A 288 -68.59 21.11 -3.59
N ALA A 289 -69.55 20.19 -3.45
CA ALA A 289 -69.32 18.82 -3.86
C ALA A 289 -69.60 18.68 -5.36
N GLU A 290 -68.61 18.25 -6.12
CA GLU A 290 -68.76 17.87 -7.53
C GLU A 290 -69.53 16.54 -7.64
N PHE A 291 -69.20 15.61 -6.74
CA PHE A 291 -69.79 14.29 -6.69
C PHE A 291 -70.73 14.16 -5.48
N THR A 292 -71.82 13.40 -5.65
CA THR A 292 -72.67 12.96 -4.54
C THR A 292 -72.45 11.48 -4.18
N VAL A 293 -71.54 10.83 -4.89
CA VAL A 293 -71.15 9.42 -4.73
C VAL A 293 -69.77 9.31 -4.09
N THR A 294 -69.30 8.12 -3.74
CA THR A 294 -67.98 7.88 -3.10
C THR A 294 -66.76 8.14 -4.03
N ARG A 295 -66.61 9.38 -4.50
CA ARG A 295 -65.56 9.84 -5.41
C ARG A 295 -65.15 11.28 -5.08
N GLY A 296 -63.84 11.54 -5.12
CA GLY A 296 -63.30 12.90 -5.12
C GLY A 296 -61.79 12.93 -5.28
N ASN A 297 -61.13 13.94 -4.72
CA ASN A 297 -59.72 14.24 -5.00
C ASN A 297 -58.78 13.08 -4.67
N ASN A 298 -59.00 12.43 -3.53
CA ASN A 298 -58.04 11.50 -2.91
C ASN A 298 -58.27 10.05 -3.36
N VAL A 299 -59.54 9.68 -3.57
CA VAL A 299 -59.97 8.30 -3.84
C VAL A 299 -61.26 8.27 -4.67
N ASN A 300 -61.36 7.25 -5.51
CA ASN A 300 -62.59 6.82 -6.16
C ASN A 300 -62.90 5.39 -5.70
N ALA A 301 -63.92 5.23 -4.85
CA ALA A 301 -64.30 3.93 -4.30
C ALA A 301 -65.56 3.39 -4.98
N TYR A 302 -65.50 2.14 -5.43
CA TYR A 302 -66.55 1.47 -6.19
C TYR A 302 -66.51 -0.05 -6.00
N GLU A 303 -67.62 -0.72 -6.29
CA GLU A 303 -67.71 -2.19 -6.30
C GLU A 303 -66.98 -2.76 -7.53
N ASP A 304 -66.25 -3.88 -7.42
CA ASP A 304 -65.66 -4.57 -8.57
C ASP A 304 -65.81 -6.11 -8.55
N GLY A 305 -66.92 -6.58 -7.99
CA GLY A 305 -67.34 -7.97 -7.92
C GLY A 305 -68.53 -8.25 -8.84
N ASN A 306 -69.73 -8.30 -8.26
CA ASN A 306 -70.96 -8.69 -8.97
C ASN A 306 -71.67 -7.49 -9.66
N ASN A 307 -71.32 -6.25 -9.30
CA ASN A 307 -71.98 -5.00 -9.66
C ASN A 307 -70.94 -3.94 -10.06
N SER A 308 -69.94 -4.38 -10.84
CA SER A 308 -68.72 -3.63 -11.11
C SER A 308 -68.98 -2.19 -11.58
N GLY A 309 -68.33 -1.24 -10.90
CA GLY A 309 -68.46 0.20 -11.08
C GLY A 309 -69.55 0.86 -10.23
N PHE A 310 -70.32 0.12 -9.43
CA PHE A 310 -71.34 0.70 -8.57
C PHE A 310 -70.74 1.58 -7.47
N GLN A 311 -71.37 2.72 -7.23
CA GLN A 311 -71.03 3.66 -6.16
C GLN A 311 -72.30 4.07 -5.41
N PRO A 312 -72.33 4.04 -4.07
CA PRO A 312 -73.46 4.56 -3.31
C PRO A 312 -73.57 6.07 -3.46
N ASP A 313 -74.80 6.59 -3.54
CA ASP A 313 -75.11 8.01 -3.65
C ASP A 313 -75.68 8.54 -2.34
N GLY A 314 -74.99 9.52 -1.73
CA GLY A 314 -75.40 10.21 -0.51
C GLY A 314 -76.36 11.38 -0.75
N GLY A 315 -76.69 11.65 -2.01
CA GLY A 315 -77.53 12.77 -2.44
C GLY A 315 -76.87 14.14 -2.23
N PRO A 316 -77.61 15.24 -2.47
CA PRO A 316 -77.07 16.61 -2.39
C PRO A 316 -76.54 17.01 -1.00
N THR A 317 -76.94 16.29 0.05
CA THR A 317 -76.49 16.52 1.43
C THR A 317 -75.38 15.58 1.87
N LEU A 318 -74.90 14.70 0.99
CA LEU A 318 -73.80 13.76 1.25
C LEU A 318 -74.03 12.89 2.50
N VAL A 319 -75.19 12.25 2.63
CA VAL A 319 -75.53 11.36 3.76
C VAL A 319 -75.42 9.90 3.34
N PHE A 320 -74.31 9.26 3.72
CA PHE A 320 -73.99 7.86 3.44
C PHE A 320 -74.32 7.00 4.68
N ASP A 321 -75.62 6.86 4.96
CA ASP A 321 -76.15 6.05 6.07
C ASP A 321 -76.85 4.79 5.54
N PHE A 322 -76.04 3.75 5.27
CA PHE A 322 -76.52 2.49 4.67
C PHE A 322 -76.56 1.33 5.69
N PRO A 323 -77.53 0.41 5.55
CA PRO A 323 -77.62 -0.78 6.39
C PRO A 323 -76.41 -1.69 6.21
N PHE A 324 -76.08 -2.46 7.25
CA PHE A 324 -74.95 -3.37 7.28
C PHE A 324 -75.36 -4.69 7.95
N ASP A 325 -74.93 -5.79 7.34
CA ASP A 325 -74.96 -7.12 7.92
C ASP A 325 -73.51 -7.61 8.10
N PRO A 326 -73.09 -7.96 9.33
CA PRO A 326 -71.72 -8.42 9.59
C PRO A 326 -71.41 -9.82 9.02
N VAL A 327 -72.42 -10.54 8.53
CA VAL A 327 -72.25 -11.83 7.86
C VAL A 327 -72.49 -11.63 6.37
N TYR A 328 -71.40 -11.63 5.61
CA TYR A 328 -71.48 -11.53 4.15
C TYR A 328 -72.24 -12.71 3.55
N SER A 329 -73.11 -12.42 2.58
CA SER A 329 -73.70 -13.42 1.69
C SER A 329 -74.09 -12.76 0.36
N VAL A 330 -74.13 -13.54 -0.72
CA VAL A 330 -74.54 -13.06 -2.06
C VAL A 330 -75.98 -12.49 -2.08
N GLY A 331 -76.81 -12.79 -1.08
CA GLY A 331 -78.16 -12.24 -0.95
C GLY A 331 -78.23 -10.93 -0.15
N ASN A 332 -77.16 -10.58 0.57
CA ASN A 332 -77.05 -9.42 1.43
C ASN A 332 -75.57 -9.02 1.57
N GLU A 333 -75.07 -8.35 0.54
CA GLU A 333 -73.64 -8.06 0.38
C GLU A 333 -73.22 -6.79 1.13
N SER A 334 -74.18 -5.98 1.60
CA SER A 334 -73.90 -4.69 2.25
C SER A 334 -73.03 -3.74 1.39
N GLU A 335 -73.06 -3.88 0.05
CA GLU A 335 -72.23 -3.14 -0.92
C GLU A 335 -72.08 -1.65 -0.58
N SER A 336 -73.21 -0.93 -0.42
CA SER A 336 -73.17 0.50 -0.12
C SER A 336 -72.48 0.83 1.20
N ALA A 337 -72.60 -0.03 2.23
CA ALA A 337 -71.91 0.16 3.50
C ALA A 337 -70.42 -0.16 3.40
N ALA A 338 -70.04 -1.20 2.65
CA ALA A 338 -68.65 -1.60 2.41
C ALA A 338 -67.89 -0.48 1.66
N ILE A 339 -68.43 -0.03 0.53
CA ILE A 339 -67.84 1.04 -0.29
C ILE A 339 -67.76 2.35 0.50
N THR A 340 -68.76 2.67 1.33
CA THR A 340 -68.73 3.84 2.21
C THR A 340 -67.61 3.75 3.24
N ASN A 341 -67.39 2.57 3.84
CA ASN A 341 -66.31 2.35 4.81
C ASN A 341 -64.93 2.48 4.15
N LEU A 342 -64.76 1.86 2.98
CA LEU A 342 -63.52 1.94 2.19
C LEU A 342 -63.19 3.38 1.77
N PHE A 343 -64.20 4.12 1.27
CA PHE A 343 -64.07 5.53 0.91
C PHE A 343 -63.67 6.40 2.11
N TYR A 344 -64.33 6.21 3.25
CA TYR A 344 -64.02 6.93 4.48
C TYR A 344 -62.58 6.71 4.92
N TRP A 345 -62.13 5.45 5.00
CA TRP A 345 -60.78 5.15 5.47
C TRP A 345 -59.68 5.59 4.51
N ASN A 346 -59.86 5.46 3.19
CA ASN A 346 -58.89 5.97 2.22
C ASN A 346 -58.69 7.49 2.35
N ASN A 347 -59.79 8.25 2.50
CA ASN A 347 -59.69 9.70 2.72
C ASN A 347 -59.10 10.06 4.09
N LEU A 348 -59.45 9.31 5.14
CA LEU A 348 -58.91 9.51 6.48
C LEU A 348 -57.39 9.26 6.53
N ILE A 349 -56.90 8.18 5.91
CA ILE A 349 -55.47 7.87 5.84
C ILE A 349 -54.73 8.95 5.06
N HIS A 350 -55.29 9.38 3.92
CA HIS A 350 -54.78 10.53 3.18
C HIS A 350 -54.66 11.75 4.10
N ASP A 351 -55.76 12.16 4.72
CA ASP A 351 -55.83 13.39 5.51
C ASP A 351 -54.87 13.36 6.70
N LEU A 352 -54.74 12.21 7.36
CA LEU A 352 -53.84 12.04 8.50
C LEU A 352 -52.38 12.11 8.04
N THR A 353 -51.99 11.28 7.07
CA THR A 353 -50.59 11.18 6.64
C THR A 353 -50.10 12.45 5.94
N TYR A 354 -51.00 13.23 5.34
CA TYR A 354 -50.74 14.58 4.87
C TYR A 354 -50.15 15.47 5.97
N MET A 355 -50.73 15.43 7.18
CA MET A 355 -50.25 16.22 8.32
C MET A 355 -48.86 15.80 8.79
N TYR A 356 -48.45 14.57 8.50
CA TYR A 356 -47.13 14.02 8.81
C TYR A 356 -46.15 14.09 7.63
N GLY A 357 -46.53 14.80 6.56
CA GLY A 357 -45.67 15.13 5.45
C GLY A 357 -45.70 14.14 4.29
N PHE A 358 -46.72 13.28 4.19
CA PHE A 358 -47.09 12.65 2.93
C PHE A 358 -48.05 13.55 2.15
N ASP A 359 -47.50 14.68 1.68
CA ASP A 359 -48.18 15.73 0.93
C ASP A 359 -47.92 15.62 -0.59
N GLU A 360 -48.46 16.55 -1.37
CA GLU A 360 -48.39 16.54 -2.83
C GLU A 360 -46.94 16.57 -3.32
N ALA A 361 -46.08 17.39 -2.72
CA ALA A 361 -44.69 17.50 -3.13
C ALA A 361 -43.89 16.22 -2.85
N SER A 362 -44.27 15.47 -1.81
CA SER A 362 -43.72 14.16 -1.49
C SER A 362 -44.33 13.00 -2.29
N GLY A 363 -45.33 13.28 -3.14
CA GLY A 363 -45.98 12.32 -4.03
C GLY A 363 -47.11 11.51 -3.38
N ASN A 364 -48.01 12.19 -2.67
CA ASN A 364 -49.27 11.61 -2.21
C ASN A 364 -50.23 11.30 -3.37
N PHE A 365 -51.43 10.79 -3.05
CA PHE A 365 -52.40 10.34 -4.04
C PHE A 365 -53.54 11.35 -4.19
N GLN A 366 -53.51 12.15 -5.26
CA GLN A 366 -54.52 13.19 -5.51
C GLN A 366 -54.80 13.40 -7.00
N THR A 367 -56.06 13.69 -7.32
CA THR A 367 -56.45 14.11 -8.68
C THR A 367 -55.85 15.48 -9.01
N ASN A 368 -55.98 16.42 -8.09
CA ASN A 368 -55.56 17.79 -8.22
C ASN A 368 -54.71 18.20 -7.01
N ASN A 369 -53.47 18.60 -7.28
CA ASN A 369 -52.50 18.98 -6.25
C ASN A 369 -52.58 20.47 -5.89
N TYR A 370 -53.52 21.21 -6.46
CA TYR A 370 -53.76 22.63 -6.20
C TYR A 370 -52.54 23.57 -6.33
N GLY A 371 -51.52 23.13 -7.08
CA GLY A 371 -50.26 23.87 -7.26
C GLY A 371 -49.23 23.68 -6.15
N ASN A 372 -49.43 22.72 -5.23
CA ASN A 372 -48.56 22.46 -4.09
C ASN A 372 -47.30 21.63 -4.42
N GLY A 373 -47.14 21.18 -5.66
CA GLY A 373 -46.02 20.34 -6.10
C GLY A 373 -46.45 18.93 -6.48
N GLY A 374 -45.49 18.06 -6.78
CA GLY A 374 -45.75 16.69 -7.23
C GLY A 374 -46.44 16.58 -8.59
N LEU A 375 -46.79 15.35 -8.96
CA LEU A 375 -47.56 15.02 -10.16
C LEU A 375 -48.93 14.46 -9.75
N GLY A 376 -50.00 15.24 -9.91
CA GLY A 376 -51.36 14.78 -9.64
C GLY A 376 -51.93 13.84 -10.71
N ASN A 377 -53.26 13.66 -10.69
CA ASN A 377 -54.01 12.69 -11.49
C ASN A 377 -53.69 11.23 -11.10
N ASP A 378 -53.53 11.00 -9.79
CA ASP A 378 -53.15 9.72 -9.21
C ASP A 378 -53.89 9.36 -7.91
N TRP A 379 -55.18 9.69 -7.84
CA TRP A 379 -56.07 9.26 -6.77
C TRP A 379 -56.14 7.72 -6.67
N VAL A 380 -56.48 7.22 -5.49
CA VAL A 380 -56.63 5.77 -5.26
C VAL A 380 -57.88 5.23 -5.96
N ARG A 381 -57.71 4.24 -6.83
CA ARG A 381 -58.82 3.38 -7.29
C ARG A 381 -59.07 2.33 -6.21
N ALA A 382 -60.13 2.49 -5.43
CA ALA A 382 -60.44 1.61 -4.30
C ALA A 382 -61.59 0.67 -4.67
N GLU A 383 -61.24 -0.58 -4.94
CA GLU A 383 -62.13 -1.63 -5.43
C GLU A 383 -62.63 -2.46 -4.25
N ALA A 384 -63.89 -2.24 -3.86
CA ALA A 384 -64.57 -2.97 -2.80
C ALA A 384 -65.11 -4.30 -3.33
N GLN A 385 -65.11 -5.33 -2.49
CA GLN A 385 -65.67 -6.66 -2.79
C GLN A 385 -65.19 -7.24 -4.13
N ASP A 386 -63.93 -6.96 -4.49
CA ASP A 386 -63.39 -7.24 -5.81
C ASP A 386 -63.45 -8.75 -6.13
N GLY A 387 -64.00 -9.08 -7.30
CA GLY A 387 -64.28 -10.47 -7.70
C GLY A 387 -63.09 -11.23 -8.28
N SER A 388 -61.92 -10.59 -8.41
CA SER A 388 -60.70 -11.20 -8.95
C SER A 388 -59.94 -12.04 -7.93
N GLY A 389 -60.25 -11.90 -6.63
CA GLY A 389 -59.60 -12.61 -5.53
C GLY A 389 -60.54 -12.95 -4.37
N THR A 390 -60.05 -13.74 -3.41
CA THR A 390 -60.74 -14.02 -2.14
C THR A 390 -59.71 -14.14 -1.03
N CYS A 391 -60.12 -13.90 0.23
CA CYS A 391 -59.28 -14.04 1.42
C CYS A 391 -57.89 -13.42 1.23
N ASN A 392 -57.83 -12.18 0.77
CA ASN A 392 -56.61 -11.43 0.46
C ASN A 392 -56.97 -9.92 0.36
N ALA A 393 -55.97 -9.06 0.24
CA ALA A 393 -56.11 -7.68 -0.22
C ALA A 393 -54.78 -7.26 -0.88
N ASN A 394 -54.82 -6.27 -1.77
CA ASN A 394 -53.61 -5.80 -2.42
C ASN A 394 -53.63 -4.31 -2.74
N PHE A 395 -52.43 -3.75 -2.89
CA PHE A 395 -52.24 -2.38 -3.33
C PHE A 395 -51.14 -2.29 -4.40
N SER A 396 -51.48 -1.68 -5.52
CA SER A 396 -50.57 -1.41 -6.62
C SER A 396 -50.09 0.05 -6.57
N THR A 397 -48.78 0.24 -6.38
CA THR A 397 -48.18 1.59 -6.26
C THR A 397 -47.27 1.92 -7.44
N PRO A 398 -47.79 2.52 -8.51
CA PRO A 398 -46.95 3.08 -9.55
C PRO A 398 -46.33 4.43 -9.09
N THR A 399 -45.37 4.92 -9.87
CA THR A 399 -44.72 6.22 -9.64
C THR A 399 -45.71 7.38 -9.69
N ASP A 400 -45.36 8.49 -9.05
CA ASP A 400 -46.14 9.74 -8.98
C ASP A 400 -46.79 10.13 -10.32
N GLY A 401 -48.07 10.56 -10.25
CA GLY A 401 -48.86 10.90 -11.43
C GLY A 401 -49.44 9.72 -12.22
N ASN A 402 -49.38 8.50 -11.68
CA ASN A 402 -50.07 7.32 -12.22
C ASN A 402 -50.98 6.71 -11.15
N LEU A 403 -52.17 6.26 -11.57
CA LEU A 403 -53.24 5.83 -10.68
C LEU A 403 -52.89 4.55 -9.89
N PRO A 404 -52.71 4.61 -8.57
CA PRO A 404 -52.63 3.42 -7.75
C PRO A 404 -53.99 2.70 -7.70
N ARG A 405 -53.97 1.46 -7.21
CA ARG A 405 -55.17 0.62 -7.09
C ARG A 405 -55.12 -0.18 -5.81
N MET A 406 -56.19 -0.13 -5.02
CA MET A 406 -56.43 -0.95 -3.84
C MET A 406 -57.56 -1.93 -4.16
N GLN A 407 -57.35 -3.22 -3.89
CA GLN A 407 -58.37 -4.25 -4.06
C GLN A 407 -58.63 -4.92 -2.72
N MET A 408 -59.88 -4.82 -2.26
CA MET A 408 -60.35 -5.47 -1.04
C MET A 408 -61.19 -6.68 -1.42
N PHE A 409 -60.90 -7.83 -0.81
CA PHE A 409 -61.62 -9.06 -1.11
C PHE A 409 -62.43 -9.59 0.06
N ILE A 410 -63.37 -10.43 -0.29
CA ILE A 410 -64.21 -11.17 0.64
C ILE A 410 -63.50 -12.47 1.03
N CYS A 411 -63.66 -12.87 2.29
CA CYS A 411 -63.23 -14.18 2.77
C CYS A 411 -64.39 -14.93 3.43
N ASN A 412 -64.88 -15.97 2.77
CA ASN A 412 -66.01 -16.78 3.24
C ASN A 412 -67.27 -15.93 3.55
N THR A 413 -67.48 -15.60 4.81
CA THR A 413 -68.62 -14.82 5.32
C THR A 413 -68.21 -13.47 5.91
N GLN A 414 -66.95 -13.08 5.70
CA GLN A 414 -66.35 -11.86 6.21
C GLN A 414 -65.96 -11.00 5.01
N ASP A 415 -66.25 -9.72 5.09
CA ASP A 415 -65.93 -8.74 4.05
C ASP A 415 -64.72 -7.89 4.50
N GLY A 416 -63.63 -7.93 3.71
CA GLY A 416 -62.40 -7.21 4.01
C GLY A 416 -62.55 -5.70 4.06
N ASP A 417 -63.58 -5.16 3.42
CA ASP A 417 -63.91 -3.72 3.43
C ASP A 417 -64.32 -3.19 4.83
N PHE A 418 -64.47 -4.06 5.83
CA PHE A 418 -64.70 -3.71 7.23
C PHE A 418 -63.55 -4.09 8.18
N ASP A 419 -62.43 -4.61 7.67
CA ASP A 419 -61.20 -4.80 8.45
C ASP A 419 -60.28 -3.59 8.21
N ASN A 420 -60.45 -2.55 9.04
CA ASN A 420 -59.77 -1.27 8.81
C ASN A 420 -58.25 -1.39 8.96
N LEU A 421 -57.76 -2.33 9.76
CA LEU A 421 -56.32 -2.60 9.84
C LEU A 421 -55.80 -3.09 8.48
N VAL A 422 -56.54 -3.95 7.78
CA VAL A 422 -56.19 -4.41 6.42
C VAL A 422 -56.26 -3.24 5.42
N ILE A 423 -57.29 -2.40 5.46
CA ILE A 423 -57.39 -1.21 4.57
C ILE A 423 -56.17 -0.29 4.76
N VAL A 424 -55.81 0.01 6.01
CA VAL A 424 -54.66 0.86 6.33
C VAL A 424 -53.35 0.16 5.93
N HIS A 425 -53.24 -1.15 6.12
CA HIS A 425 -52.09 -1.93 5.66
C HIS A 425 -51.87 -1.76 4.15
N GLU A 426 -52.92 -1.95 3.34
CA GLU A 426 -52.83 -1.81 1.89
C GLU A 426 -52.42 -0.39 1.49
N TYR A 427 -53.01 0.65 2.10
CA TYR A 427 -52.60 2.03 1.87
C TYR A 427 -51.15 2.30 2.31
N GLY A 428 -50.70 1.61 3.37
CA GLY A 428 -49.32 1.62 3.87
C GLY A 428 -48.28 1.22 2.82
N HIS A 429 -48.63 0.32 1.89
CA HIS A 429 -47.79 0.03 0.74
C HIS A 429 -47.66 1.23 -0.18
N GLY A 430 -48.75 1.97 -0.40
CA GLY A 430 -48.76 3.21 -1.15
C GLY A 430 -47.81 4.25 -0.56
N ILE A 431 -47.94 4.51 0.75
CA ILE A 431 -47.10 5.49 1.48
C ILE A 431 -45.62 5.10 1.40
N SER A 432 -45.28 3.87 1.77
CA SER A 432 -43.89 3.40 1.85
C SER A 432 -43.20 3.35 0.49
N ASN A 433 -43.89 2.90 -0.57
CA ASN A 433 -43.33 2.86 -1.92
C ASN A 433 -43.20 4.25 -2.57
N ARG A 434 -44.08 5.22 -2.26
CA ARG A 434 -43.95 6.59 -2.78
C ARG A 434 -42.83 7.37 -2.10
N LEU A 435 -42.69 7.23 -0.77
CA LEU A 435 -41.70 7.99 -0.01
C LEU A 435 -40.27 7.42 -0.17
N THR A 436 -40.10 6.10 -0.20
CA THR A 436 -38.78 5.46 -0.25
C THR A 436 -38.09 5.69 -1.59
N GLY A 437 -36.93 6.34 -1.58
CA GLY A 437 -36.20 6.68 -2.82
C GLY A 437 -36.86 7.77 -3.67
N GLY A 438 -37.89 8.43 -3.13
CA GLY A 438 -38.63 9.53 -3.75
C GLY A 438 -39.73 9.09 -4.71
N ALA A 439 -40.76 9.93 -4.85
CA ALA A 439 -42.01 9.62 -5.56
C ALA A 439 -41.86 9.24 -7.05
N GLY A 440 -40.75 9.64 -7.66
CA GLY A 440 -40.38 9.24 -9.01
C GLY A 440 -39.89 7.78 -9.14
N ASN A 441 -39.88 7.01 -8.05
CA ASN A 441 -39.36 5.65 -8.06
C ASN A 441 -40.03 4.68 -7.05
N SER A 442 -41.09 4.00 -7.47
CA SER A 442 -41.82 3.02 -6.64
C SER A 442 -41.19 1.61 -6.59
N GLY A 443 -39.94 1.45 -7.02
CA GLY A 443 -39.24 0.17 -7.04
C GLY A 443 -38.29 -0.07 -5.87
N CYS A 444 -38.28 0.79 -4.85
CA CYS A 444 -37.22 0.81 -3.84
C CYS A 444 -37.39 -0.17 -2.68
N LEU A 445 -38.47 -0.95 -2.63
CA LEU A 445 -38.73 -1.90 -1.55
C LEU A 445 -38.74 -3.35 -2.05
N GLY A 446 -37.77 -3.70 -2.91
CA GLY A 446 -37.68 -5.02 -3.55
C GLY A 446 -36.58 -5.97 -3.05
N GLY A 447 -35.80 -5.57 -2.02
CA GLY A 447 -34.69 -6.36 -1.47
C GLY A 447 -35.11 -7.65 -0.74
N GLN A 448 -34.14 -8.48 -0.35
CA GLN A 448 -34.43 -9.66 0.48
C GLN A 448 -34.73 -9.28 1.93
N GLU A 449 -34.14 -8.19 2.43
CA GLU A 449 -34.45 -7.61 3.75
C GLU A 449 -35.58 -6.57 3.70
N GLN A 450 -36.43 -6.58 2.66
CA GLN A 450 -37.42 -5.52 2.48
C GLN A 450 -38.36 -5.35 3.68
N MET A 451 -38.62 -4.09 4.03
CA MET A 451 -39.43 -3.69 5.18
C MET A 451 -40.86 -3.29 4.82
N GLY A 452 -41.23 -3.39 3.52
CA GLY A 452 -42.53 -2.97 2.94
C GLY A 452 -43.74 -3.38 3.76
N GLU A 453 -43.90 -4.69 3.95
CA GLU A 453 -44.94 -5.33 4.75
C GLU A 453 -44.96 -4.87 6.22
N GLY A 454 -43.77 -4.58 6.77
CA GLY A 454 -43.64 -4.16 8.16
C GLY A 454 -44.11 -2.74 8.41
N TRP A 455 -43.82 -1.80 7.50
CA TRP A 455 -44.39 -0.45 7.61
C TRP A 455 -45.91 -0.48 7.48
N SER A 456 -46.44 -1.27 6.54
CA SER A 456 -47.88 -1.42 6.33
C SER A 456 -48.60 -1.96 7.56
N ASP A 457 -48.11 -3.06 8.15
CA ASP A 457 -48.66 -3.58 9.40
C ASP A 457 -48.62 -2.54 10.51
N TRP A 458 -47.51 -1.81 10.64
CA TRP A 458 -47.35 -0.81 11.68
C TRP A 458 -48.31 0.38 11.53
N TYR A 459 -48.52 0.91 10.31
CA TYR A 459 -49.54 1.94 10.09
C TYR A 459 -50.93 1.44 10.48
N GLY A 460 -51.27 0.20 10.10
CA GLY A 460 -52.53 -0.43 10.47
C GLY A 460 -52.73 -0.55 11.98
N LEU A 461 -51.71 -1.04 12.69
CA LEU A 461 -51.74 -1.16 14.15
C LEU A 461 -51.84 0.20 14.84
N LEU A 462 -51.04 1.18 14.41
CA LEU A 462 -51.00 2.50 15.04
C LEU A 462 -52.31 3.27 14.83
N MET A 463 -52.86 3.26 13.61
CA MET A 463 -54.12 3.97 13.32
C MET A 463 -55.36 3.30 13.92
N THR A 464 -55.23 2.04 14.33
CA THR A 464 -56.28 1.30 15.06
C THR A 464 -55.92 1.07 16.53
N MET A 465 -55.00 1.85 17.07
CA MET A 465 -54.67 1.87 18.49
C MET A 465 -55.59 2.83 19.25
N ASP A 466 -56.00 2.45 20.46
CA ASP A 466 -56.73 3.33 21.37
C ASP A 466 -56.09 3.43 22.76
N ALA A 467 -56.59 4.37 23.57
CA ALA A 467 -56.04 4.68 24.89
C ALA A 467 -56.16 3.55 25.93
N SER A 468 -56.93 2.50 25.63
CA SER A 468 -57.11 1.32 26.48
C SER A 468 -56.16 0.16 26.14
N ASP A 469 -55.51 0.21 24.98
CA ASP A 469 -54.50 -0.76 24.59
C ASP A 469 -53.30 -0.72 25.55
N THR A 470 -52.55 -1.82 25.60
CA THR A 470 -51.31 -1.92 26.41
C THR A 470 -50.19 -2.56 25.61
N ALA A 471 -48.94 -2.27 25.96
CA ALA A 471 -47.75 -2.79 25.27
C ALA A 471 -47.72 -4.33 25.14
N THR A 472 -48.22 -5.03 26.16
CA THR A 472 -48.24 -6.49 26.24
C THR A 472 -49.54 -7.11 25.74
N GLN A 473 -50.44 -6.33 25.14
CA GLN A 473 -51.63 -6.84 24.48
C GLN A 473 -51.26 -7.41 23.12
N SER A 474 -51.62 -8.68 22.89
CA SER A 474 -51.43 -9.31 21.58
C SER A 474 -52.37 -8.71 20.54
N ARG A 475 -51.79 -8.13 19.49
CA ARG A 475 -52.53 -7.60 18.33
C ARG A 475 -52.22 -8.46 17.09
N GLY A 476 -53.24 -9.08 16.52
CA GLY A 476 -53.16 -9.84 15.27
C GLY A 476 -53.59 -8.99 14.07
N VAL A 477 -53.04 -9.29 12.89
CA VAL A 477 -53.43 -8.64 11.62
C VAL A 477 -54.54 -9.44 10.93
N GLY A 478 -55.58 -8.76 10.45
CA GLY A 478 -56.67 -9.37 9.66
C GLY A 478 -57.65 -10.23 10.47
N THR A 479 -57.77 -10.03 11.78
CA THR A 479 -58.54 -10.94 12.64
C THR A 479 -60.02 -11.02 12.25
N TYR A 480 -60.59 -9.94 11.71
CA TYR A 480 -61.97 -9.92 11.22
C TYR A 480 -62.09 -10.60 9.88
N LEU A 481 -61.23 -10.28 8.91
CA LEU A 481 -61.28 -10.89 7.57
C LEU A 481 -61.23 -12.42 7.63
N PHE A 482 -60.52 -13.01 8.58
CA PHE A 482 -60.45 -14.47 8.75
C PHE A 482 -61.39 -15.06 9.80
N GLY A 483 -62.28 -14.26 10.39
CA GLY A 483 -63.27 -14.74 11.35
C GLY A 483 -62.67 -15.28 12.65
N GLN A 484 -61.52 -14.76 13.10
CA GLN A 484 -60.79 -15.27 14.26
C GLN A 484 -61.25 -14.66 15.60
N GLY A 485 -62.06 -13.60 15.56
CA GLY A 485 -62.46 -12.81 16.74
C GLY A 485 -61.37 -11.85 17.21
N PRO A 486 -61.66 -10.99 18.21
CA PRO A 486 -60.76 -9.91 18.64
C PRO A 486 -59.47 -10.38 19.34
N GLY A 487 -59.40 -11.65 19.76
CA GLY A 487 -58.20 -12.28 20.31
C GLY A 487 -57.53 -13.29 19.38
N GLY A 488 -57.86 -13.24 18.09
CA GLY A 488 -57.28 -14.10 17.06
C GLY A 488 -55.77 -13.92 16.93
N ALA A 489 -55.07 -14.97 16.48
CA ALA A 489 -53.63 -14.90 16.25
C ALA A 489 -53.25 -14.00 15.06
N GLY A 490 -54.21 -13.70 14.19
CA GLY A 490 -53.98 -13.05 12.91
C GLY A 490 -53.30 -13.97 11.91
N ILE A 491 -52.57 -13.35 10.98
CA ILE A 491 -51.91 -14.02 9.84
C ILE A 491 -50.38 -14.00 9.91
N ARG A 492 -49.81 -13.23 10.84
CA ARG A 492 -48.36 -13.11 10.99
C ARG A 492 -47.84 -14.24 11.87
N PRO A 493 -46.54 -14.59 11.79
CA PRO A 493 -45.98 -15.71 12.56
C PRO A 493 -46.20 -15.58 14.08
N PHE A 494 -46.23 -14.35 14.59
CA PHE A 494 -46.55 -14.02 15.97
C PHE A 494 -47.47 -12.80 16.01
N PRO A 495 -48.35 -12.68 17.01
CA PRO A 495 -49.05 -11.42 17.25
C PRO A 495 -48.04 -10.35 17.68
N TYR A 496 -48.35 -9.09 17.38
CA TYR A 496 -47.55 -7.95 17.82
C TYR A 496 -47.72 -7.76 19.33
N ASN A 497 -46.60 -7.79 20.04
CA ASN A 497 -46.54 -7.78 21.50
C ASN A 497 -45.12 -7.42 21.97
N THR A 498 -44.97 -6.57 22.98
CA THR A 498 -43.64 -6.20 23.52
C THR A 498 -43.05 -7.25 24.48
N ASP A 499 -43.80 -8.28 24.86
CA ASP A 499 -43.30 -9.41 25.64
C ASP A 499 -42.57 -10.41 24.72
N MET A 500 -41.26 -10.54 24.92
CA MET A 500 -40.39 -11.44 24.15
C MET A 500 -40.75 -12.92 24.33
N ALA A 501 -41.50 -13.29 25.38
CA ALA A 501 -42.02 -14.64 25.54
C ALA A 501 -43.20 -14.94 24.61
N ILE A 502 -43.95 -13.92 24.17
CA ILE A 502 -45.08 -14.03 23.25
C ILE A 502 -44.62 -13.84 21.81
N ASN A 503 -43.82 -12.80 21.56
CA ASN A 503 -43.22 -12.54 20.26
C ASN A 503 -41.68 -12.48 20.38
N PRO A 504 -40.98 -13.60 20.11
CA PRO A 504 -39.54 -13.70 20.28
C PRO A 504 -38.75 -13.15 19.08
N GLN A 505 -39.40 -12.53 18.08
CA GLN A 505 -38.73 -12.08 16.86
C GLN A 505 -37.65 -11.04 17.17
N THR A 506 -36.46 -11.32 16.64
CA THR A 506 -35.24 -10.49 16.63
C THR A 506 -34.73 -10.34 15.20
N TYR A 507 -33.71 -9.52 14.98
CA TYR A 507 -33.12 -9.34 13.65
C TYR A 507 -32.69 -10.67 13.01
N ASP A 508 -32.09 -11.63 13.74
CA ASP A 508 -31.70 -12.92 13.16
C ASP A 508 -32.88 -13.77 12.65
N HIS A 509 -34.12 -13.48 13.07
CA HIS A 509 -35.29 -14.20 12.55
C HIS A 509 -35.49 -13.98 11.05
N ILE A 510 -34.97 -12.89 10.47
CA ILE A 510 -35.07 -12.68 9.01
C ILE A 510 -34.34 -13.78 8.23
N LYS A 511 -33.37 -14.49 8.81
CA LYS A 511 -32.64 -15.60 8.15
C LYS A 511 -33.57 -16.73 7.70
N THR A 512 -34.65 -16.96 8.45
CA THR A 512 -35.57 -18.09 8.22
C THR A 512 -37.00 -17.67 7.91
N ALA A 513 -37.36 -16.40 8.10
CA ALA A 513 -38.69 -15.88 7.83
C ALA A 513 -39.10 -16.00 6.34
N ALA A 514 -40.40 -16.04 6.05
CA ALA A 514 -40.87 -15.96 4.67
C ALA A 514 -40.75 -14.53 4.13
N VAL A 515 -40.32 -14.36 2.87
CA VAL A 515 -40.27 -13.05 2.20
C VAL A 515 -41.55 -12.88 1.37
N PRO A 516 -42.20 -11.71 1.39
CA PRO A 516 -41.87 -10.53 2.21
C PRO A 516 -42.50 -10.53 3.61
N HIS A 517 -43.63 -11.20 3.80
CA HIS A 517 -44.51 -11.06 4.97
C HIS A 517 -43.86 -11.38 6.31
N GLY A 518 -43.09 -12.47 6.39
CA GLY A 518 -42.40 -12.87 7.61
C GLY A 518 -41.27 -11.92 7.97
N VAL A 519 -40.55 -11.38 6.98
CA VAL A 519 -39.51 -10.35 7.19
C VAL A 519 -40.16 -9.05 7.67
N GLY A 520 -41.23 -8.60 7.02
CA GLY A 520 -42.00 -7.43 7.46
C GLY A 520 -42.54 -7.56 8.89
N SER A 521 -42.98 -8.75 9.28
CA SER A 521 -43.40 -9.03 10.67
C SER A 521 -42.30 -8.77 11.69
N VAL A 522 -41.04 -9.07 11.37
CA VAL A 522 -39.91 -8.74 12.27
C VAL A 522 -39.72 -7.21 12.35
N TRP A 523 -39.78 -6.51 11.22
CA TRP A 523 -39.63 -5.05 11.18
C TRP A 523 -40.72 -4.32 11.95
N SER A 524 -42.00 -4.63 11.69
CA SER A 524 -43.14 -4.03 12.40
C SER A 524 -43.07 -4.27 13.90
N THR A 525 -42.58 -5.44 14.30
CA THR A 525 -42.38 -5.79 15.71
C THR A 525 -41.33 -4.88 16.39
N MET A 526 -40.29 -4.42 15.67
CA MET A 526 -39.34 -3.41 16.17
C MET A 526 -39.98 -2.01 16.26
N LEU A 527 -40.75 -1.62 15.24
CA LEU A 527 -41.50 -0.36 15.27
C LEU A 527 -42.54 -0.32 16.40
N TRP A 528 -43.14 -1.47 16.72
CA TRP A 528 -44.08 -1.62 17.83
C TRP A 528 -43.40 -1.38 19.19
N GLU A 529 -42.20 -1.91 19.40
CA GLU A 529 -41.39 -1.60 20.60
C GLU A 529 -41.09 -0.11 20.71
N MET A 530 -40.66 0.51 19.59
CA MET A 530 -40.35 1.94 19.58
C MET A 530 -41.59 2.78 19.91
N THR A 531 -42.74 2.43 19.32
CA THR A 531 -44.00 3.14 19.53
C THR A 531 -44.42 3.10 21.00
N TRP A 532 -44.39 1.92 21.63
CA TRP A 532 -44.70 1.79 23.05
C TRP A 532 -43.66 2.47 23.94
N GLY A 533 -42.37 2.38 23.61
CA GLY A 533 -41.33 3.12 24.33
C GLY A 533 -41.56 4.63 24.30
N LEU A 534 -42.00 5.19 23.16
CA LEU A 534 -42.37 6.59 23.04
C LEU A 534 -43.64 6.92 23.82
N ILE A 535 -44.65 6.04 23.81
CA ILE A 535 -45.86 6.19 24.62
C ILE A 535 -45.54 6.16 26.12
N ASP A 536 -44.59 5.34 26.57
CA ASP A 536 -44.17 5.31 27.97
C ASP A 536 -43.54 6.65 28.40
N VAL A 537 -42.84 7.34 27.49
CA VAL A 537 -42.21 8.65 27.75
C VAL A 537 -43.22 9.80 27.67
N TYR A 538 -44.06 9.82 26.65
CA TYR A 538 -44.90 10.98 26.30
C TYR A 538 -46.40 10.78 26.54
N GLY A 539 -46.82 9.57 26.90
CA GLY A 539 -48.23 9.16 26.96
C GLY A 539 -48.84 8.90 25.58
N PHE A 540 -50.02 8.29 25.55
CA PHE A 540 -50.84 8.17 24.35
C PHE A 540 -51.74 9.40 24.20
N ASP A 541 -51.91 9.90 22.98
CA ASP A 541 -52.82 10.99 22.65
C ASP A 541 -53.82 10.54 21.58
N SER A 542 -55.11 10.68 21.89
CA SER A 542 -56.20 10.27 20.99
C SER A 542 -56.41 11.22 19.81
N ASP A 543 -55.87 12.45 19.86
CA ASP A 543 -55.89 13.35 18.70
C ASP A 543 -54.74 12.99 17.75
N PHE A 544 -55.02 12.15 16.76
CA PHE A 544 -54.02 11.75 15.76
C PHE A 544 -53.58 12.90 14.85
N TYR A 545 -54.36 13.98 14.71
CA TYR A 545 -54.02 15.09 13.79
C TYR A 545 -53.15 16.17 14.44
N ASN A 546 -53.44 16.53 15.68
CA ASN A 546 -52.77 17.63 16.38
C ASN A 546 -52.12 17.22 17.71
N GLY A 547 -52.14 15.92 18.01
CA GLY A 547 -51.62 15.39 19.26
C GLY A 547 -50.11 15.46 19.37
N THR A 548 -49.64 15.29 20.60
CA THR A 548 -48.21 15.35 20.95
C THR A 548 -47.73 14.11 21.71
N GLY A 549 -48.57 13.07 21.77
CA GLY A 549 -48.25 11.80 22.43
C GLY A 549 -47.20 10.99 21.68
N GLY A 550 -46.74 9.92 22.31
CA GLY A 550 -45.75 9.01 21.76
C GLY A 550 -46.19 8.35 20.45
N ASN A 551 -47.49 8.09 20.28
CA ASN A 551 -48.08 7.61 19.03
C ASN A 551 -47.97 8.65 17.90
N ASN A 552 -48.19 9.94 18.17
CA ASN A 552 -48.01 11.01 17.18
C ASN A 552 -46.53 11.18 16.81
N ILE A 553 -45.64 11.10 17.80
CA ILE A 553 -44.18 11.18 17.58
C ILE A 553 -43.73 10.01 16.70
N ALA A 554 -44.16 8.78 17.01
CA ALA A 554 -43.85 7.60 16.22
C ALA A 554 -44.33 7.74 14.76
N LEU A 555 -45.55 8.27 14.56
CA LEU A 555 -46.09 8.60 13.23
C LEU A 555 -45.19 9.57 12.45
N ALA A 556 -44.79 10.68 13.08
CA ALA A 556 -43.89 11.66 12.46
C ALA A 556 -42.52 11.06 12.11
N LEU A 557 -41.93 10.27 13.02
CA LEU A 557 -40.62 9.66 12.83
C LEU A 557 -40.63 8.67 11.66
N VAL A 558 -41.59 7.75 11.61
CA VAL A 558 -41.64 6.73 10.55
C VAL A 558 -41.93 7.35 9.19
N THR A 559 -42.86 8.30 9.09
CA THR A 559 -43.18 8.96 7.81
C THR A 559 -41.99 9.75 7.26
N GLU A 560 -41.24 10.44 8.13
CA GLU A 560 -40.04 11.17 7.70
C GLU A 560 -38.85 10.23 7.39
N ALA A 561 -38.69 9.14 8.16
CA ALA A 561 -37.65 8.15 7.92
C ALA A 561 -37.75 7.48 6.55
N LEU A 562 -38.97 7.21 6.07
CA LEU A 562 -39.21 6.68 4.72
C LEU A 562 -38.62 7.58 3.62
N LYS A 563 -38.57 8.90 3.84
CA LYS A 563 -37.94 9.85 2.90
C LYS A 563 -36.41 9.87 3.02
N LEU A 564 -35.88 9.59 4.20
CA LEU A 564 -34.43 9.67 4.48
C LEU A 564 -33.68 8.40 4.08
N GLN A 565 -34.33 7.24 4.19
CA GLN A 565 -33.68 5.96 3.89
C GLN A 565 -33.28 5.82 2.42
N PRO A 566 -32.22 5.04 2.11
CA PRO A 566 -31.82 4.76 0.74
C PRO A 566 -32.86 3.93 -0.03
N CYS A 567 -32.66 3.80 -1.33
CA CYS A 567 -33.40 2.83 -2.15
C CYS A 567 -32.87 1.41 -1.88
N SER A 568 -33.76 0.41 -1.83
CA SER A 568 -33.47 -0.97 -1.43
C SER A 568 -32.78 -1.07 -0.05
N PRO A 569 -33.35 -0.43 1.00
CA PRO A 569 -32.77 -0.45 2.33
C PRO A 569 -32.89 -1.84 2.97
N GLY A 570 -31.96 -2.19 3.86
CA GLY A 570 -32.17 -3.24 4.86
C GLY A 570 -32.53 -2.65 6.22
N PHE A 571 -32.56 -3.49 7.26
CA PHE A 571 -33.09 -3.07 8.57
C PHE A 571 -32.23 -2.01 9.26
N VAL A 572 -30.90 -2.10 9.16
CA VAL A 572 -29.99 -1.10 9.73
C VAL A 572 -30.19 0.26 9.04
N ASP A 573 -30.34 0.25 7.70
CA ASP A 573 -30.65 1.48 6.95
C ASP A 573 -31.97 2.11 7.43
N GLY A 574 -33.01 1.30 7.67
CA GLY A 574 -34.31 1.75 8.17
C GLY A 574 -34.25 2.33 9.58
N ARG A 575 -33.50 1.68 10.49
CA ARG A 575 -33.29 2.15 11.87
C ARG A 575 -32.56 3.48 11.86
N ASP A 576 -31.47 3.57 11.10
CA ASP A 576 -30.64 4.77 11.04
C ASP A 576 -31.42 5.94 10.40
N ALA A 577 -32.32 5.67 9.46
CA ALA A 577 -33.24 6.68 8.93
C ALA A 577 -34.25 7.18 9.98
N ILE A 578 -34.73 6.32 10.88
CA ILE A 578 -35.60 6.73 12.01
C ILE A 578 -34.84 7.58 13.02
N LEU A 579 -33.61 7.19 13.36
CA LEU A 579 -32.74 7.99 14.22
C LEU A 579 -32.44 9.35 13.57
N ALA A 580 -32.20 9.39 12.26
CA ALA A 580 -32.02 10.64 11.51
C ALA A 580 -33.30 11.50 11.50
N ALA A 581 -34.48 10.89 11.35
CA ALA A 581 -35.77 11.58 11.44
C ALA A 581 -35.97 12.23 12.81
N ASP A 582 -35.56 11.57 13.90
CA ASP A 582 -35.62 12.13 15.25
C ASP A 582 -34.69 13.33 15.45
N VAL A 583 -33.49 13.29 14.87
CA VAL A 583 -32.61 14.47 14.82
C VAL A 583 -33.26 15.61 14.04
N ALA A 584 -33.89 15.30 12.90
CA ALA A 584 -34.51 16.30 12.04
C ALA A 584 -35.73 16.98 12.67
N LEU A 585 -36.61 16.21 13.31
CA LEU A 585 -37.89 16.68 13.85
C LEU A 585 -37.78 17.17 15.29
N TYR A 586 -36.98 16.49 16.11
CA TYR A 586 -36.95 16.68 17.57
C TYR A 586 -35.53 16.93 18.12
N GLY A 587 -34.53 17.14 17.26
CA GLY A 587 -33.16 17.42 17.68
C GLY A 587 -32.46 16.26 18.39
N GLY A 588 -32.95 15.02 18.20
CA GLY A 588 -32.35 13.83 18.80
C GLY A 588 -32.88 13.52 20.21
N ALA A 589 -34.01 14.09 20.60
CA ALA A 589 -34.57 13.92 21.95
C ALA A 589 -34.97 12.48 22.27
N ASN A 590 -35.26 11.65 21.25
CA ASN A 590 -35.83 10.32 21.43
C ASN A 590 -34.85 9.18 21.10
N GLN A 591 -33.60 9.51 20.77
CA GLN A 591 -32.58 8.53 20.35
C GLN A 591 -32.48 7.34 21.30
N CYS A 592 -32.65 7.54 22.62
CA CYS A 592 -32.44 6.48 23.61
C CYS A 592 -33.57 5.48 23.61
N THR A 593 -34.79 6.00 23.60
CA THR A 593 -36.01 5.18 23.45
C THR A 593 -35.98 4.40 22.14
N ILE A 594 -35.51 5.02 21.05
CA ILE A 594 -35.38 4.36 19.74
C ILE A 594 -34.31 3.25 19.81
N TRP A 595 -33.12 3.56 20.31
CA TRP A 595 -32.03 2.57 20.46
C TRP A 595 -32.42 1.40 21.36
N ASP A 596 -33.04 1.66 22.51
CA ASP A 596 -33.49 0.62 23.44
C ASP A 596 -34.49 -0.32 22.76
N ALA A 597 -35.44 0.21 22.00
CA ALA A 597 -36.44 -0.57 21.27
C ALA A 597 -35.81 -1.47 20.19
N PHE A 598 -34.91 -0.93 19.37
CA PHE A 598 -34.25 -1.70 18.32
C PHE A 598 -33.23 -2.71 18.88
N ALA A 599 -32.43 -2.30 19.87
CA ALA A 599 -31.46 -3.18 20.54
C ALA A 599 -32.13 -4.35 21.24
N LYS A 600 -33.29 -4.15 21.89
CA LYS A 600 -34.10 -5.22 22.49
C LYS A 600 -34.42 -6.34 21.51
N ARG A 601 -34.53 -6.02 20.21
CA ARG A 601 -34.83 -6.97 19.13
C ARG A 601 -33.65 -7.27 18.23
N GLY A 602 -32.42 -7.09 18.70
CA GLY A 602 -31.23 -7.53 17.99
C GLY A 602 -30.76 -6.57 16.88
N LEU A 603 -31.29 -5.35 16.82
CA LEU A 603 -30.87 -4.32 15.87
C LEU A 603 -30.13 -3.16 16.57
N GLY A 604 -29.31 -3.51 17.56
CA GLY A 604 -28.46 -2.62 18.35
C GLY A 604 -27.29 -2.02 17.58
N VAL A 605 -26.46 -1.22 18.25
CA VAL A 605 -25.43 -0.40 17.61
C VAL A 605 -24.45 -1.23 16.80
N SER A 606 -24.01 -2.37 17.33
CA SER A 606 -23.06 -3.26 16.66
C SER A 606 -23.72 -4.24 15.67
N ALA A 607 -25.02 -4.11 15.40
CA ALA A 607 -25.70 -4.95 14.43
C ALA A 607 -25.19 -4.65 13.02
N ILE A 608 -24.84 -5.70 12.28
CA ILE A 608 -24.30 -5.60 10.92
C ILE A 608 -25.37 -6.10 9.96
N GLN A 609 -25.71 -5.30 8.96
CA GLN A 609 -26.71 -5.69 7.96
C GLN A 609 -26.16 -6.64 6.89
N GLY A 610 -24.94 -6.42 6.44
CA GLY A 610 -24.47 -7.02 5.19
C GLY A 610 -25.15 -6.38 3.97
N SER A 611 -25.47 -7.18 2.96
CA SER A 611 -26.17 -6.74 1.75
C SER A 611 -27.68 -6.85 1.90
N SER A 612 -28.45 -5.82 1.54
CA SER A 612 -29.93 -5.89 1.51
C SER A 612 -30.49 -6.92 0.52
N SER A 613 -29.64 -7.49 -0.33
CA SER A 613 -29.94 -8.61 -1.22
C SER A 613 -29.75 -10.00 -0.58
N SER A 614 -29.35 -10.07 0.69
CA SER A 614 -29.12 -11.30 1.44
C SER A 614 -29.75 -11.15 2.83
N ARG A 615 -30.14 -12.27 3.44
CA ARG A 615 -30.67 -12.30 4.82
C ARG A 615 -29.74 -13.08 5.77
N SER A 616 -28.62 -13.57 5.26
CA SER A 616 -27.75 -14.54 5.96
C SER A 616 -26.35 -14.02 6.29
N ASP A 617 -26.01 -12.83 5.80
CA ASP A 617 -24.73 -12.15 6.01
C ASP A 617 -24.81 -11.06 7.08
N GLY A 618 -26.00 -10.78 7.61
CA GLY A 618 -26.21 -9.93 8.77
C GLY A 618 -26.00 -10.63 10.12
N THR A 619 -25.67 -9.84 11.14
CA THR A 619 -25.48 -10.29 12.54
C THR A 619 -26.27 -9.38 13.47
N GLU A 620 -27.13 -9.96 14.30
CA GLU A 620 -27.85 -9.23 15.34
C GLU A 620 -26.94 -8.77 16.49
N ALA A 621 -27.32 -7.65 17.11
CA ALA A 621 -26.66 -7.14 18.30
C ALA A 621 -27.69 -6.50 19.25
N PHE A 622 -27.47 -6.63 20.55
CA PHE A 622 -28.40 -6.17 21.59
C PHE A 622 -27.86 -4.99 22.39
N ASP A 623 -26.75 -4.40 21.94
CA ASP A 623 -26.10 -3.26 22.56
C ASP A 623 -26.80 -1.95 22.18
N THR A 624 -26.96 -1.10 23.18
CA THR A 624 -27.33 0.31 22.99
C THR A 624 -26.07 1.17 22.99
N PRO A 625 -26.11 2.44 22.52
CA PRO A 625 -24.94 3.31 22.56
C PRO A 625 -24.39 3.43 23.99
N SER A 626 -23.29 2.75 24.27
CA SER A 626 -22.56 2.89 25.53
C SER A 626 -21.71 4.14 25.47
N GLY A 627 -21.80 5.00 26.48
CA GLY A 627 -20.86 6.11 26.63
C GLY A 627 -19.50 5.68 27.15
N VAL A 628 -19.42 4.47 27.72
CA VAL A 628 -18.21 4.00 28.39
C VAL A 628 -17.26 3.45 27.34
N ALA A 629 -16.29 4.27 26.99
CA ALA A 629 -15.12 3.88 26.23
C ALA A 629 -14.32 2.82 27.01
N ALA A 630 -13.90 1.78 26.33
CA ALA A 630 -12.81 0.88 26.73
C ALA A 630 -11.84 0.77 25.55
N PHE A 631 -10.55 0.66 25.85
CA PHE A 631 -9.51 0.66 24.82
C PHE A 631 -8.34 -0.19 25.27
N THR A 632 -7.79 -0.93 24.32
CA THR A 632 -6.54 -1.69 24.48
C THR A 632 -5.61 -1.30 23.34
N ALA A 633 -4.43 -0.79 23.69
CA ALA A 633 -3.42 -0.39 22.73
C ALA A 633 -2.79 -1.63 22.04
N PRO A 634 -2.21 -1.47 20.85
CA PRO A 634 -1.33 -2.47 20.26
C PRO A 634 -0.16 -2.78 21.20
N GLY A 635 0.46 -3.95 21.04
CA GLY A 635 1.67 -4.29 21.80
C GLY A 635 2.83 -3.34 21.53
N ASP A 636 3.77 -3.29 22.48
CA ASP A 636 4.97 -2.45 22.42
C ASP A 636 5.82 -2.73 21.17
N VAL A 637 6.50 -1.70 20.64
CA VAL A 637 7.21 -1.78 19.35
C VAL A 637 8.55 -1.08 19.36
N CYS A 638 9.45 -1.47 18.46
CA CYS A 638 10.67 -0.70 18.20
C CYS A 638 10.39 0.48 17.25
N GLU A 639 11.09 1.58 17.43
CA GLU A 639 11.01 2.77 16.56
C GLU A 639 11.17 2.43 15.06
N SER A 640 11.92 1.37 14.74
CA SER A 640 12.24 0.92 13.38
C SER A 640 11.16 0.09 12.67
N VAL A 641 10.05 -0.31 13.34
CA VAL A 641 9.05 -1.22 12.75
C VAL A 641 8.22 -0.59 11.61
N GLY A 642 8.32 0.73 11.43
CA GLY A 642 7.56 1.48 10.42
C GLY A 642 6.11 1.74 10.83
N ILE A 643 5.32 2.33 9.91
CA ILE A 643 3.93 2.71 10.18
C ILE A 643 3.06 1.45 10.27
N LEU A 644 2.38 1.31 11.41
CA LEU A 644 1.39 0.26 11.66
C LEU A 644 0.01 0.74 11.22
N THR A 645 -0.74 -0.11 10.51
CA THR A 645 -2.05 0.24 9.92
C THR A 645 -3.14 -0.74 10.32
N ASN A 646 -4.41 -0.32 10.26
CA ASN A 646 -5.58 -1.12 10.63
C ASN A 646 -5.56 -1.59 12.09
N LEU A 647 -5.01 -0.77 12.98
CA LEU A 647 -5.00 -1.02 14.43
C LEU A 647 -6.37 -0.68 15.00
N GLY A 648 -6.82 -1.38 16.03
CA GLY A 648 -8.11 -1.14 16.69
C GLY A 648 -7.99 -1.31 18.20
N GLY A 649 -9.08 -1.70 18.85
CA GLY A 649 -9.11 -1.99 20.29
C GLY A 649 -10.04 -1.08 21.09
N GLY A 650 -10.64 -0.07 20.45
CA GLY A 650 -11.65 0.80 21.05
C GLY A 650 -13.05 0.16 21.04
N THR A 651 -13.78 0.31 22.15
CA THR A 651 -15.17 -0.15 22.29
C THR A 651 -15.99 0.87 23.09
N PRO A 652 -17.30 1.07 22.77
CA PRO A 652 -17.97 0.62 21.55
C PRO A 652 -17.40 1.28 20.29
N ALA A 653 -17.63 0.70 19.11
CA ALA A 653 -17.17 1.28 17.83
C ALA A 653 -17.81 2.66 17.57
N GLY A 654 -17.13 3.51 16.80
CA GLY A 654 -17.54 4.86 16.44
C GLY A 654 -16.78 6.01 17.14
N GLY A 655 -15.80 5.68 17.98
CA GLY A 655 -14.98 6.65 18.71
C GLY A 655 -13.75 7.13 17.93
N LEU A 656 -13.04 8.11 18.50
CA LEU A 656 -11.87 8.76 17.92
C LEU A 656 -10.59 8.28 18.61
N TYR A 657 -9.62 7.79 17.85
CA TYR A 657 -8.28 7.48 18.35
C TYR A 657 -7.38 8.71 18.32
N SER A 658 -6.58 8.90 19.37
CA SER A 658 -5.64 10.00 19.48
C SER A 658 -4.42 9.63 20.34
N GLY A 659 -3.33 10.36 20.16
CA GLY A 659 -2.07 10.15 20.88
C GLY A 659 -0.86 10.51 20.03
N PRO A 660 0.35 10.55 20.60
CA PRO A 660 1.59 10.67 19.83
C PRO A 660 1.70 9.56 18.78
N GLY A 661 2.09 9.90 17.55
CA GLY A 661 2.20 8.94 16.44
C GLY A 661 0.87 8.40 15.90
N VAL A 662 -0.29 8.74 16.47
CA VAL A 662 -1.59 8.25 16.01
C VAL A 662 -2.15 9.12 14.88
N THR A 663 -2.62 8.48 13.81
CA THR A 663 -3.52 9.08 12.82
C THR A 663 -4.78 8.22 12.71
N ASP A 664 -5.91 8.80 13.09
CA ASP A 664 -7.24 8.19 12.98
C ASP A 664 -7.75 8.24 11.53
N ASP A 665 -8.33 7.13 11.05
CA ASP A 665 -8.83 7.01 9.67
C ASP A 665 -10.30 7.43 9.50
N GLY A 666 -10.96 7.90 10.57
CA GLY A 666 -12.28 8.51 10.53
C GLY A 666 -13.43 7.54 10.27
N ASN A 667 -13.17 6.24 10.32
CA ASN A 667 -14.19 5.19 10.19
C ASN A 667 -14.78 4.74 11.53
N GLY A 668 -14.25 5.25 12.65
CA GLY A 668 -14.68 4.92 14.01
C GLY A 668 -14.29 3.52 14.49
N SER A 669 -13.47 2.79 13.74
CA SER A 669 -13.11 1.39 14.04
C SER A 669 -11.60 1.21 14.15
N THR A 670 -10.83 1.86 13.29
CA THR A 670 -9.38 1.67 13.20
C THR A 670 -8.58 2.98 13.27
N PHE A 671 -7.28 2.85 13.55
CA PHE A 671 -6.27 3.91 13.50
C PHE A 671 -4.95 3.39 12.91
N THR A 672 -4.03 4.32 12.65
CA THR A 672 -2.63 4.04 12.29
C THR A 672 -1.69 4.60 13.35
N PHE A 673 -0.58 3.92 13.60
CA PHE A 673 0.45 4.35 14.55
C PHE A 673 1.81 4.42 13.87
N ASP A 674 2.47 5.58 13.97
CA ASP A 674 3.83 5.82 13.50
C ASP A 674 4.79 5.95 14.70
N PRO A 675 5.56 4.89 15.01
CA PRO A 675 6.51 4.88 16.12
C PRO A 675 7.60 5.95 15.99
N ALA A 676 8.01 6.31 14.78
CA ALA A 676 9.04 7.33 14.56
C ALA A 676 8.49 8.74 14.84
N VAL A 677 7.19 8.97 14.64
CA VAL A 677 6.52 10.22 15.01
C VAL A 677 6.22 10.28 16.52
N ALA A 678 5.89 9.15 17.13
CA ALA A 678 5.73 9.06 18.59
C ALA A 678 7.07 9.31 19.31
N GLY A 679 8.16 8.76 18.79
CA GLY A 679 9.51 8.81 19.37
C GLY A 679 9.71 7.76 20.48
N VAL A 680 10.94 7.55 20.94
CA VAL A 680 11.27 6.56 21.98
C VAL A 680 10.63 6.93 23.33
N GLY A 681 10.01 5.95 23.99
CA GLY A 681 9.43 6.06 25.33
C GLY A 681 7.97 5.59 25.41
N MET A 682 7.34 5.84 26.56
CA MET A 682 5.95 5.48 26.84
C MET A 682 4.98 6.52 26.25
N HIS A 683 4.02 6.07 25.45
CA HIS A 683 3.00 6.92 24.84
C HIS A 683 1.61 6.47 25.25
N THR A 684 0.81 7.42 25.73
CA THR A 684 -0.60 7.18 26.00
C THR A 684 -1.40 7.34 24.71
N LEU A 685 -2.03 6.26 24.29
CA LEU A 685 -3.02 6.25 23.23
C LEU A 685 -4.41 6.35 23.87
N THR A 686 -5.30 7.14 23.28
CA THR A 686 -6.63 7.42 23.82
C THR A 686 -7.70 7.17 22.78
N TYR A 687 -8.76 6.52 23.20
CA TYR A 687 -9.99 6.31 22.47
C TYR A 687 -11.12 7.12 23.14
N GLU A 688 -11.70 8.06 22.40
CA GLU A 688 -12.81 8.89 22.86
C GLU A 688 -14.12 8.47 22.22
N VAL A 689 -15.12 8.17 23.04
CA VAL A 689 -16.51 8.02 22.61
C VAL A 689 -17.22 9.32 22.94
N PHE A 690 -17.77 9.98 21.91
CA PHE A 690 -18.44 11.26 22.07
C PHE A 690 -19.75 11.13 22.84
N ALA A 691 -20.16 12.22 23.48
CA ALA A 691 -21.47 12.29 24.10
C ALA A 691 -22.54 12.13 23.03
N SER A 692 -23.49 11.23 23.27
CA SER A 692 -24.75 11.17 22.54
C SER A 692 -25.89 11.59 23.46
N ALA A 693 -27.11 11.66 22.93
CA ALA A 693 -28.30 11.86 23.76
C ALA A 693 -28.47 10.79 24.86
N CYS A 694 -27.81 9.62 24.72
CA CYS A 694 -28.02 8.43 25.54
C CYS A 694 -26.81 8.02 26.38
N ALA A 695 -25.71 8.72 26.17
CA ALA A 695 -24.42 8.35 26.70
C ALA A 695 -23.59 9.62 26.92
N THR A 696 -23.06 9.81 28.12
CA THR A 696 -22.06 10.84 28.35
C THR A 696 -20.78 10.48 27.59
N ALA A 697 -20.08 11.49 27.08
CA ALA A 697 -18.75 11.29 26.51
C ALA A 697 -17.87 10.57 27.54
N SER A 698 -17.11 9.58 27.08
CA SER A 698 -16.07 9.00 27.92
C SER A 698 -14.88 8.59 27.08
N THR A 699 -13.73 8.51 27.73
CA THR A 699 -12.46 8.19 27.12
C THR A 699 -11.83 7.01 27.83
N ALA A 700 -11.23 6.11 27.08
CA ALA A 700 -10.32 5.10 27.60
C ALA A 700 -8.94 5.31 27.01
N SER A 701 -7.91 5.07 27.81
CA SER A 701 -6.54 5.20 27.38
C SER A 701 -5.76 3.95 27.76
N ASP A 702 -4.79 3.62 26.93
CA ASP A 702 -3.84 2.55 27.18
C ASP A 702 -2.45 3.01 26.71
N ILE A 703 -1.40 2.32 27.14
CA ILE A 703 -0.02 2.74 26.90
C ILE A 703 0.63 1.81 25.89
N ILE A 704 1.42 2.38 24.99
CA ILE A 704 2.36 1.69 24.13
C ILE A 704 3.78 2.19 24.43
N GLU A 705 4.73 1.28 24.61
CA GLU A 705 6.15 1.61 24.69
C GLU A 705 6.79 1.55 23.31
N VAL A 706 7.50 2.62 22.93
CA VAL A 706 8.37 2.64 21.75
C VAL A 706 9.82 2.48 22.20
N PHE A 707 10.42 1.34 21.91
CA PHE A 707 11.80 1.04 22.27
C PHE A 707 12.80 1.71 21.31
N GLU A 708 13.98 2.03 21.86
CA GLU A 708 15.11 2.55 21.09
C GLU A 708 15.65 1.50 20.11
N SER A 709 15.86 1.92 18.86
CA SER A 709 16.43 1.08 17.80
C SER A 709 17.89 0.72 18.07
N LEU A 710 18.39 -0.36 17.45
CA LEU A 710 19.80 -0.80 17.55
C LEU A 710 20.77 0.36 17.24
N GLN A 711 21.50 0.81 18.27
CA GLN A 711 22.53 1.83 18.14
C GLN A 711 23.89 1.16 17.93
N VAL A 712 24.62 1.56 16.90
CA VAL A 712 25.98 1.06 16.61
C VAL A 712 26.98 2.19 16.71
N THR A 713 27.99 2.02 17.56
CA THR A 713 29.14 2.93 17.59
C THR A 713 30.23 2.38 16.65
N CYS A 714 30.44 3.09 15.54
CA CYS A 714 31.45 2.74 14.55
C CYS A 714 32.87 3.17 14.94
N GLN A 715 33.84 2.36 14.54
CA GLN A 715 35.25 2.73 14.56
C GLN A 715 35.49 3.84 13.53
N ALA A 716 36.32 4.83 13.88
CA ALA A 716 36.75 5.87 12.96
C ALA A 716 37.87 5.37 12.03
N ASP A 717 38.02 6.00 10.87
CA ASP A 717 39.13 5.69 9.94
C ASP A 717 40.48 5.82 10.64
N ILE A 718 41.38 4.88 10.35
CA ILE A 718 42.69 4.78 10.97
C ILE A 718 43.75 5.13 9.92
N LEU A 719 44.57 6.12 10.24
CA LEU A 719 45.72 6.52 9.43
C LEU A 719 47.01 6.24 10.20
N VAL A 720 47.86 5.37 9.67
CA VAL A 720 49.16 5.02 10.28
C VAL A 720 50.26 5.00 9.22
N ASN A 721 51.51 5.11 9.66
CA ASN A 721 52.67 4.89 8.80
C ASN A 721 53.07 3.41 8.81
N ALA A 722 53.68 2.92 7.73
CA ALA A 722 54.31 1.61 7.67
C ALA A 722 55.37 1.44 8.77
N ASP A 723 55.49 0.23 9.30
CA ASP A 723 56.50 -0.13 10.30
C ASP A 723 57.89 -0.16 9.65
N THR A 724 58.94 0.11 10.43
CA THR A 724 60.31 0.29 9.90
C THR A 724 60.91 -0.93 9.21
N ASP A 725 60.40 -2.13 9.52
CA ASP A 725 60.96 -3.40 9.06
C ASP A 725 60.00 -4.18 8.13
N THR A 726 58.81 -3.66 7.84
CA THR A 726 57.80 -4.33 6.99
C THR A 726 57.06 -3.34 6.09
N CYS A 727 56.71 -3.75 4.87
CA CYS A 727 55.85 -2.97 3.99
C CYS A 727 54.36 -3.04 4.40
N GLY A 728 54.05 -2.45 5.54
CA GLY A 728 52.75 -2.48 6.20
C GLY A 728 52.86 -2.06 7.66
N ALA A 729 51.73 -1.96 8.35
CA ALA A 729 51.66 -1.59 9.76
C ALA A 729 50.79 -2.57 10.54
N VAL A 730 51.22 -2.96 11.74
CA VAL A 730 50.34 -3.71 12.67
C VAL A 730 49.31 -2.75 13.25
N VAL A 731 48.03 -2.93 12.89
CA VAL A 731 46.95 -2.04 13.33
C VAL A 731 46.03 -2.77 14.29
N THR A 732 45.87 -2.20 15.49
CA THR A 732 44.87 -2.63 16.47
C THR A 732 43.70 -1.67 16.48
N PHE A 733 42.49 -2.23 16.43
CA PHE A 733 41.23 -1.50 16.57
C PHE A 733 40.25 -2.29 17.43
N THR A 734 39.27 -1.60 17.99
CA THR A 734 38.17 -2.23 18.72
C THR A 734 37.04 -2.52 17.74
N PRO A 735 36.50 -3.76 17.67
CA PRO A 735 35.31 -4.02 16.89
C PRO A 735 34.16 -3.08 17.29
N PRO A 736 33.28 -2.68 16.35
CA PRO A 736 32.08 -1.91 16.69
C PRO A 736 31.28 -2.60 17.79
N ILE A 737 30.66 -1.80 18.66
CA ILE A 737 29.77 -2.31 19.71
C ILE A 737 28.36 -1.84 19.39
N GLY A 738 27.41 -2.77 19.42
CA GLY A 738 25.99 -2.48 19.37
C GLY A 738 25.38 -2.44 20.76
N THR A 739 24.41 -1.56 20.98
CA THR A 739 23.47 -1.62 22.11
C THR A 739 22.06 -1.62 21.55
N SER A 740 21.22 -2.56 21.99
CA SER A 740 19.81 -2.62 21.59
C SER A 740 18.91 -2.43 22.80
N GLY A 741 17.92 -1.53 22.68
CA GLY A 741 16.84 -1.35 23.64
C GLY A 741 15.58 -2.15 23.28
N CYS A 742 15.57 -2.83 22.14
CA CYS A 742 14.43 -3.65 21.72
C CYS A 742 14.27 -4.85 22.66
N ALA A 743 13.10 -4.93 23.31
CA ALA A 743 12.73 -6.09 24.10
C ALA A 743 12.70 -7.35 23.22
N ALA A 744 13.40 -8.40 23.65
CA ALA A 744 13.29 -9.71 23.03
C ALA A 744 12.12 -10.51 23.63
N GLU A 745 11.75 -11.60 22.98
CA GLU A 745 10.82 -12.60 23.50
C GLU A 745 11.61 -13.86 23.88
N TYR A 746 11.45 -14.34 25.12
CA TYR A 746 11.85 -15.70 25.47
C TYR A 746 10.80 -16.67 24.95
N VAL A 747 11.19 -17.75 24.27
CA VAL A 747 10.27 -18.79 23.78
C VAL A 747 10.78 -20.19 24.13
N GLU A 748 9.92 -21.02 24.70
CA GLU A 748 10.12 -22.45 24.90
C GLU A 748 8.84 -23.21 24.51
N SER A 749 8.88 -23.92 23.37
CA SER A 749 7.74 -24.71 22.86
C SER A 749 7.87 -26.21 23.13
N PHE A 750 8.93 -26.68 23.80
CA PHE A 750 9.22 -28.09 24.10
C PHE A 750 9.42 -29.02 22.88
N ASP A 751 9.15 -28.55 21.67
CA ASP A 751 9.17 -29.29 20.41
C ASP A 751 10.56 -29.79 20.00
N GLY A 752 11.60 -29.05 20.36
CA GLY A 752 13.00 -29.38 20.04
C GLY A 752 13.62 -30.46 20.94
N VAL A 753 12.86 -31.00 21.91
CA VAL A 753 13.38 -31.87 22.97
C VAL A 753 13.01 -33.34 22.73
N THR A 754 13.94 -34.25 23.00
CA THR A 754 13.68 -35.70 22.90
C THR A 754 12.81 -36.18 24.06
N VAL A 755 11.59 -36.63 23.76
CA VAL A 755 10.67 -37.26 24.73
C VAL A 755 11.32 -38.50 25.39
N PRO A 756 11.27 -38.67 26.74
CA PRO A 756 10.64 -37.85 27.77
C PRO A 756 11.66 -37.00 28.56
N SER A 757 12.32 -36.02 27.93
CA SER A 757 13.33 -35.16 28.56
C SER A 757 12.79 -33.73 28.74
N LEU A 758 13.40 -32.92 29.61
CA LEU A 758 13.10 -31.48 29.70
C LEU A 758 14.15 -30.67 28.91
N PRO A 759 13.81 -29.46 28.44
CA PRO A 759 14.76 -28.55 27.82
C PRO A 759 15.95 -28.22 28.74
N ALA A 760 17.06 -27.76 28.16
CA ALA A 760 18.23 -27.36 28.94
C ALA A 760 17.87 -26.23 29.92
N GLY A 761 18.25 -26.38 31.19
CA GLY A 761 17.95 -25.39 32.24
C GLY A 761 16.56 -25.54 32.88
N TRP A 762 15.67 -26.36 32.31
CA TRP A 762 14.41 -26.74 32.94
C TRP A 762 14.61 -27.97 33.82
N ALA A 763 13.98 -27.97 34.99
CA ALA A 763 14.08 -29.08 35.93
C ALA A 763 12.78 -29.24 36.71
N PHE A 764 12.51 -30.44 37.20
CA PHE A 764 11.40 -30.67 38.12
C PHE A 764 11.87 -31.21 39.46
N THR A 765 11.11 -30.92 40.50
CA THR A 765 11.34 -31.41 41.86
C THR A 765 10.06 -31.98 42.44
N GLN A 766 10.08 -33.25 42.83
CA GLN A 766 9.05 -33.85 43.67
C GLN A 766 9.23 -33.34 45.10
N GLU A 767 8.24 -32.61 45.62
CA GLU A 767 8.28 -31.97 46.94
C GLU A 767 7.62 -32.82 48.03
N VAL A 768 6.46 -33.43 47.71
CA VAL A 768 5.70 -34.30 48.62
C VAL A 768 5.23 -35.53 47.85
N GLY A 769 5.39 -36.73 48.43
CA GLY A 769 5.03 -37.99 47.78
C GLY A 769 6.06 -38.45 46.74
N SER A 770 5.66 -39.31 45.80
CA SER A 770 6.58 -39.93 44.83
C SER A 770 5.98 -40.15 43.43
N THR A 771 4.82 -39.58 43.12
CA THR A 771 4.01 -40.02 41.97
C THR A 771 3.77 -38.94 40.90
N ILE A 772 4.20 -37.68 41.07
CA ILE A 772 4.02 -36.62 40.04
C ILE A 772 5.35 -36.32 39.34
N THR A 773 5.52 -36.81 38.11
CA THR A 773 6.71 -36.54 37.30
C THR A 773 6.38 -35.63 36.13
N TRP A 774 7.21 -34.60 35.92
CA TRP A 774 7.12 -33.73 34.75
C TRP A 774 8.03 -34.24 33.64
N ALA A 775 7.47 -34.43 32.44
CA ALA A 775 8.23 -34.81 31.26
C ALA A 775 7.53 -34.34 29.99
N THR A 776 8.29 -34.13 28.91
CA THR A 776 7.69 -33.88 27.59
C THR A 776 6.95 -35.12 27.09
N VAL A 777 5.80 -34.92 26.44
CA VAL A 777 4.99 -35.96 25.80
C VAL A 777 4.61 -35.52 24.39
N ASN A 778 4.39 -36.48 23.51
CA ASN A 778 3.99 -36.25 22.11
C ASN A 778 2.47 -36.38 21.87
N THR A 779 1.69 -36.47 22.95
CA THR A 779 0.23 -36.58 22.92
C THR A 779 -0.38 -35.42 23.67
N GLY A 780 -1.32 -34.74 23.02
CA GLY A 780 -2.03 -33.61 23.63
C GLY A 780 -1.17 -32.35 23.71
N SER A 781 -0.26 -32.11 22.77
CA SER A 781 0.44 -30.83 22.63
C SER A 781 -0.42 -29.79 21.90
N SER A 782 -0.18 -28.52 22.16
CA SER A 782 -0.76 -27.39 21.43
C SER A 782 0.03 -27.12 20.16
N SER A 783 1.35 -26.98 20.29
CA SER A 783 2.31 -26.98 19.19
C SER A 783 2.85 -28.39 18.97
N SER A 784 3.02 -28.81 17.72
CA SER A 784 3.56 -30.15 17.44
C SER A 784 5.08 -30.11 17.32
N PRO A 785 5.81 -31.12 17.82
CA PRO A 785 5.31 -32.40 18.32
C PRO A 785 5.10 -32.56 19.84
N ASN A 786 5.55 -31.65 20.72
CA ASN A 786 5.66 -31.94 22.16
C ASN A 786 5.01 -30.89 23.05
N ALA A 787 4.55 -31.30 24.23
CA ALA A 787 4.23 -30.42 25.37
C ALA A 787 4.78 -31.02 26.66
N VAL A 788 4.94 -30.23 27.73
CA VAL A 788 5.32 -30.77 29.05
C VAL A 788 4.07 -31.19 29.83
N PHE A 789 4.11 -32.39 30.42
CA PHE A 789 2.98 -32.99 31.11
C PHE A 789 3.35 -33.43 32.53
N ALA A 790 2.41 -33.25 33.46
CA ALA A 790 2.41 -33.87 34.78
C ALA A 790 1.12 -34.63 35.02
N ASN A 791 1.24 -35.85 35.53
CA ASN A 791 0.10 -36.70 35.86
C ASN A 791 -0.57 -36.30 37.19
N ASP A 792 -1.84 -36.69 37.35
CA ASP A 792 -2.65 -36.41 38.55
C ASP A 792 -3.00 -37.71 39.33
N PRO A 793 -2.26 -38.05 40.39
CA PRO A 793 -2.43 -39.31 41.12
C PRO A 793 -3.43 -39.23 42.28
N SER A 794 -4.06 -40.36 42.61
CA SER A 794 -5.09 -40.48 43.67
C SER A 794 -4.59 -40.39 45.12
N GLY A 795 -3.39 -39.83 45.35
CA GLY A 795 -2.79 -39.68 46.67
C GLY A 795 -2.14 -38.32 46.81
N ALA A 796 -2.00 -37.85 48.06
CA ALA A 796 -1.45 -36.53 48.34
C ALA A 796 0.00 -36.38 47.83
N ASN A 797 0.17 -35.63 46.74
CA ASN A 797 1.46 -35.39 46.10
C ASN A 797 1.63 -33.91 45.76
N LEU A 798 2.88 -33.48 45.61
CA LEU A 798 3.25 -32.15 45.15
C LEU A 798 4.54 -32.22 44.37
N SER A 799 4.55 -31.69 43.16
CA SER A 799 5.73 -31.62 42.31
C SER A 799 5.75 -30.30 41.56
N SER A 800 6.94 -29.82 41.23
CA SER A 800 7.13 -28.52 40.62
C SER A 800 8.02 -28.60 39.39
N LEU A 801 7.63 -27.91 38.32
CA LEU A 801 8.43 -27.67 37.12
C LEU A 801 8.98 -26.25 37.17
N VAL A 802 10.29 -26.10 37.03
CA VAL A 802 11.02 -24.84 37.12
C VAL A 802 11.64 -24.49 35.77
N SER A 803 11.44 -23.26 35.31
CA SER A 803 12.04 -22.74 34.08
C SER A 803 13.54 -22.48 34.22
N SER A 804 14.22 -22.33 33.08
CA SER A 804 15.53 -21.66 33.08
C SER A 804 15.40 -20.22 33.61
N PRO A 805 16.49 -19.60 34.11
CA PRO A 805 16.51 -18.17 34.46
C PRO A 805 16.26 -17.26 33.25
N ILE A 806 15.44 -16.23 33.42
CA ILE A 806 15.00 -15.26 32.40
C ILE A 806 15.15 -13.84 32.96
N THR A 807 15.89 -12.96 32.28
CA THR A 807 16.06 -11.58 32.75
C THR A 807 14.99 -10.66 32.19
N ILE A 808 14.20 -10.05 33.07
CA ILE A 808 13.14 -9.11 32.71
C ILE A 808 13.74 -7.72 32.46
N ALA A 809 13.27 -7.03 31.42
CA ALA A 809 13.76 -5.73 30.97
C ALA A 809 12.68 -4.65 30.83
N SER A 810 11.43 -5.03 31.09
CA SER A 810 10.33 -4.10 31.01
C SER A 810 9.46 -4.20 32.26
N THR A 811 9.00 -3.03 32.70
CA THR A 811 7.99 -2.89 33.75
C THR A 811 6.60 -3.40 33.32
N SER A 812 6.37 -3.59 32.02
CA SER A 812 5.16 -4.17 31.42
C SER A 812 5.32 -5.64 31.01
N ALA A 813 6.43 -6.30 31.38
CA ALA A 813 6.73 -7.67 30.94
C ALA A 813 5.58 -8.65 31.21
N GLN A 814 5.36 -9.56 30.26
CA GLN A 814 4.28 -10.56 30.32
C GLN A 814 4.84 -11.97 30.20
N LEU A 815 4.31 -12.90 31.00
CA LEU A 815 4.47 -14.34 30.80
C LEU A 815 3.21 -14.88 30.12
N LEU A 816 3.39 -15.51 28.97
CA LEU A 816 2.35 -16.19 28.22
C LEU A 816 2.65 -17.69 28.20
N PHE A 817 1.64 -18.52 28.33
CA PHE A 817 1.77 -19.95 28.07
C PHE A 817 0.40 -20.55 27.81
N LYS A 818 0.37 -21.69 27.14
CA LYS A 818 -0.85 -22.47 26.98
C LYS A 818 -0.89 -23.58 27.99
N ASN A 819 -2.03 -23.76 28.64
CA ASN A 819 -2.23 -24.87 29.57
C ASN A 819 -3.55 -25.58 29.30
N ASN A 820 -3.55 -26.88 29.57
CA ASN A 820 -4.72 -27.74 29.55
C ASN A 820 -4.68 -28.57 30.83
N TYR A 821 -5.81 -28.73 31.51
CA TYR A 821 -5.84 -29.44 32.77
C TYR A 821 -7.11 -30.28 32.90
N GLN A 822 -6.93 -31.49 33.44
CA GLN A 822 -7.99 -32.45 33.74
C GLN A 822 -7.68 -33.10 35.10
N THR A 823 -8.17 -32.45 36.15
CA THR A 823 -7.88 -32.71 37.57
C THR A 823 -9.19 -32.82 38.37
N GLU A 824 -9.13 -33.26 39.63
CA GLU A 824 -10.30 -33.19 40.51
C GLU A 824 -10.68 -31.74 40.85
N SER A 825 -11.86 -31.31 40.40
CA SER A 825 -12.34 -29.93 40.55
C SER A 825 -12.44 -29.49 42.01
N GLY A 826 -11.64 -28.50 42.38
CA GLY A 826 -11.58 -27.91 43.71
C GLY A 826 -10.71 -28.67 44.70
N PHE A 827 -10.09 -29.79 44.32
CA PHE A 827 -9.28 -30.63 45.20
C PHE A 827 -7.85 -30.78 44.68
N ASP A 828 -7.69 -30.97 43.37
CA ASP A 828 -6.39 -31.08 42.69
C ASP A 828 -6.18 -29.90 41.76
N GLY A 829 -4.93 -29.50 41.52
CA GLY A 829 -4.67 -28.44 40.57
C GLY A 829 -3.28 -27.86 40.56
N MET A 830 -3.09 -26.88 39.68
CA MET A 830 -1.80 -26.25 39.39
C MET A 830 -1.78 -24.77 39.79
N VAL A 831 -0.66 -24.33 40.36
CA VAL A 831 -0.36 -22.92 40.67
C VAL A 831 0.93 -22.46 40.01
N LEU A 832 1.08 -21.15 39.82
CA LEU A 832 2.25 -20.49 39.27
C LEU A 832 2.93 -19.59 40.31
N GLU A 833 4.25 -19.70 40.40
CA GLU A 833 5.11 -18.92 41.29
C GLU A 833 6.35 -18.43 40.56
N TYR A 834 7.07 -17.48 41.15
CA TYR A 834 8.38 -17.04 40.66
C TYR A 834 9.40 -16.80 41.80
N THR A 835 10.68 -16.83 41.46
CA THR A 835 11.77 -16.38 42.32
C THR A 835 12.70 -15.45 41.55
N VAL A 836 13.45 -14.60 42.26
CA VAL A 836 14.42 -13.65 41.69
C VAL A 836 15.84 -14.04 42.07
N ASN A 837 16.78 -13.87 41.14
CA ASN A 837 18.23 -14.00 41.33
C ASN A 837 18.67 -15.33 41.99
N GLY A 838 17.98 -16.43 41.65
CA GLY A 838 18.26 -17.76 42.21
C GLY A 838 17.91 -17.90 43.70
N GLY A 839 17.04 -17.03 44.23
CA GLY A 839 16.62 -17.05 45.62
C GLY A 839 15.83 -18.30 46.01
N ALA A 840 15.94 -18.71 47.28
CA ALA A 840 15.23 -19.88 47.81
C ALA A 840 13.74 -19.62 48.14
N THR A 841 13.28 -18.37 48.05
CA THR A 841 11.90 -17.97 48.36
C THR A 841 11.08 -17.85 47.08
N TRP A 842 9.98 -18.59 47.01
CA TRP A 842 9.05 -18.57 45.88
C TRP A 842 7.83 -17.71 46.21
N ASN A 843 7.49 -16.82 45.30
CA ASN A 843 6.42 -15.85 45.41
C ASN A 843 5.25 -16.29 44.54
N ASP A 844 4.05 -16.39 45.11
CA ASP A 844 2.83 -16.60 44.33
C ASP A 844 2.58 -15.39 43.43
N ILE A 845 2.26 -15.65 42.16
CA ILE A 845 2.14 -14.60 41.15
C ILE A 845 1.09 -13.54 41.51
N LEU A 846 -0.05 -13.93 42.09
CA LEU A 846 -1.13 -13.01 42.47
C LEU A 846 -0.85 -12.29 43.78
N ASN A 847 -0.30 -12.99 44.78
CA ASN A 847 -0.02 -12.39 46.08
C ASN A 847 1.16 -11.41 46.06
N SER A 848 1.90 -11.40 44.95
CA SER A 848 3.14 -10.63 44.80
C SER A 848 3.03 -9.57 43.71
N GLY A 849 1.81 -9.15 43.36
CA GLY A 849 1.54 -8.02 42.49
C GLY A 849 1.45 -8.31 40.99
N GLY A 850 1.53 -9.57 40.56
CA GLY A 850 1.18 -9.97 39.20
C GLY A 850 -0.33 -10.10 39.01
N THR A 851 -0.81 -9.96 37.78
CA THR A 851 -2.23 -10.07 37.42
C THR A 851 -2.42 -10.91 36.18
N PHE A 852 -3.54 -11.64 36.07
CA PHE A 852 -3.90 -12.33 34.82
C PHE A 852 -4.72 -11.41 33.92
N SER A 853 -4.29 -11.25 32.67
CA SER A 853 -5.08 -10.59 31.61
C SER A 853 -6.05 -11.57 30.96
N SER A 854 -5.68 -12.86 30.88
CA SER A 854 -6.52 -13.94 30.38
C SER A 854 -6.07 -15.28 30.97
N GLY A 855 -6.94 -16.30 30.93
CA GLY A 855 -6.61 -17.68 31.30
C GLY A 855 -6.21 -17.91 32.76
N GLY A 856 -6.49 -16.97 33.66
CA GLY A 856 -6.13 -17.06 35.08
C GLY A 856 -6.80 -18.22 35.84
N TYR A 857 -6.50 -18.32 37.14
CA TYR A 857 -7.07 -19.35 38.01
C TYR A 857 -8.61 -19.38 37.96
N ASN A 858 -9.18 -20.57 37.80
CA ASN A 858 -10.62 -20.77 37.66
C ASN A 858 -11.30 -21.21 38.97
N GLY A 859 -10.52 -21.49 40.02
CA GLY A 859 -11.05 -21.94 41.30
C GLY A 859 -10.03 -21.84 42.43
N SER A 860 -10.36 -22.43 43.58
CA SER A 860 -9.46 -22.54 44.73
C SER A 860 -9.42 -23.98 45.22
N LEU A 861 -8.24 -24.42 45.63
CA LEU A 861 -8.03 -25.75 46.18
C LEU A 861 -8.59 -25.81 47.60
N SER A 862 -9.30 -26.88 47.90
CA SER A 862 -9.91 -27.11 49.20
C SER A 862 -8.86 -27.13 50.31
N SER A 863 -9.22 -26.63 51.49
CA SER A 863 -8.40 -26.74 52.69
C SER A 863 -8.52 -28.09 53.40
N CYS A 864 -9.41 -28.97 52.92
CA CYS A 864 -9.54 -30.34 53.43
C CYS A 864 -8.71 -31.32 52.59
N CYS A 865 -8.70 -32.58 53.00
CA CYS A 865 -8.48 -33.69 52.06
C CYS A 865 -7.02 -33.92 51.58
N SER A 866 -6.07 -33.31 52.30
CA SER A 866 -4.62 -33.59 52.27
C SER A 866 -3.84 -33.07 51.05
N ASN A 867 -4.44 -32.26 50.17
CA ASN A 867 -3.67 -31.58 49.12
C ASN A 867 -2.58 -30.67 49.77
N PRO A 868 -1.30 -30.78 49.35
CA PRO A 868 -0.22 -29.94 49.88
C PRO A 868 -0.27 -28.44 49.52
N LEU A 869 -1.24 -27.98 48.72
CA LEU A 869 -1.47 -26.57 48.34
C LEU A 869 -2.83 -26.04 48.84
N PRO A 870 -3.20 -26.21 50.12
CA PRO A 870 -4.56 -25.96 50.60
C PRO A 870 -4.94 -24.47 50.51
N GLY A 871 -6.16 -24.18 50.06
CA GLY A 871 -6.75 -22.84 50.08
C GLY A 871 -6.22 -21.86 49.04
N ARG A 872 -5.35 -22.30 48.11
CA ARG A 872 -4.80 -21.44 47.07
C ARG A 872 -5.71 -21.36 45.86
N ALA A 873 -5.78 -20.17 45.24
CA ALA A 873 -6.31 -20.05 43.90
C ALA A 873 -5.45 -20.86 42.93
N ALA A 874 -6.07 -21.62 42.03
CA ALA A 874 -5.40 -22.58 41.16
C ALA A 874 -6.19 -22.84 39.87
N TRP A 875 -5.52 -23.42 38.88
CA TRP A 875 -6.19 -24.13 37.78
C TRP A 875 -6.61 -25.52 38.27
N THR A 876 -7.92 -25.74 38.35
CA THR A 876 -8.51 -26.96 38.90
C THR A 876 -9.73 -27.42 38.09
N GLY A 877 -10.01 -28.72 38.06
CA GLY A 877 -11.10 -29.30 37.27
C GLY A 877 -10.70 -29.57 35.82
N ASN A 878 -11.57 -29.24 34.86
CA ASN A 878 -11.36 -29.50 33.44
C ASN A 878 -11.48 -28.22 32.60
N SER A 879 -10.45 -27.88 31.83
CA SER A 879 -10.44 -26.71 30.93
C SER A 879 -11.18 -26.92 29.61
N GLY A 880 -11.50 -28.17 29.23
CA GLY A 880 -12.15 -28.49 27.95
C GLY A 880 -11.22 -28.41 26.72
N GLY A 881 -9.92 -28.19 26.95
CA GLY A 881 -8.91 -27.97 25.90
C GLY A 881 -7.79 -27.06 26.39
N TYR A 882 -6.91 -26.64 25.48
CA TYR A 882 -5.90 -25.62 25.78
C TYR A 882 -6.54 -24.24 25.93
N ILE A 883 -6.13 -23.53 26.97
CA ILE A 883 -6.41 -22.11 27.17
C ILE A 883 -5.09 -21.35 27.09
N GLU A 884 -5.13 -20.14 26.54
CA GLU A 884 -3.99 -19.22 26.56
C GLU A 884 -4.05 -18.38 27.85
N THR A 885 -3.00 -18.50 28.65
CA THR A 885 -2.83 -17.76 29.90
C THR A 885 -1.85 -16.64 29.68
N VAL A 886 -2.29 -15.41 29.98
CA VAL A 886 -1.45 -14.20 29.92
C VAL A 886 -1.34 -13.60 31.32
N VAL A 887 -0.11 -13.48 31.79
CA VAL A 887 0.24 -12.96 33.11
C VAL A 887 1.01 -11.65 32.94
N ASN A 888 0.47 -10.53 33.42
CA ASN A 888 1.24 -9.31 33.60
C ASN A 888 2.13 -9.47 34.83
N LEU A 889 3.44 -9.38 34.62
CA LEU A 889 4.41 -9.50 35.70
C LEU A 889 4.44 -8.21 36.53
N ASN A 890 4.85 -8.34 37.78
CA ASN A 890 5.01 -7.17 38.65
C ASN A 890 6.14 -6.29 38.11
N ALA A 891 5.89 -4.98 37.95
CA ALA A 891 6.89 -3.99 37.54
C ALA A 891 8.17 -3.99 38.40
N ALA A 892 8.10 -4.45 39.66
CA ALA A 892 9.27 -4.61 40.53
C ALA A 892 10.25 -5.71 40.07
N LEU A 893 9.90 -6.51 39.04
CA LEU A 893 10.77 -7.51 38.43
C LEU A 893 11.64 -6.94 37.31
N ASP A 894 11.42 -5.69 36.91
CA ASP A 894 12.27 -5.01 35.93
C ASP A 894 13.76 -5.04 36.37
N GLY A 895 14.63 -5.39 35.44
CA GLY A 895 16.06 -5.59 35.67
C GLY A 895 16.45 -6.85 36.44
N GLN A 896 15.50 -7.69 36.85
CA GLN A 896 15.78 -8.89 37.64
C GLN A 896 15.85 -10.16 36.79
N THR A 897 16.71 -11.11 37.19
CA THR A 897 16.65 -12.48 36.65
C THR A 897 15.61 -13.29 37.42
N VAL A 898 14.57 -13.74 36.72
CA VAL A 898 13.41 -14.45 37.25
C VAL A 898 13.44 -15.92 36.82
N GLN A 899 13.01 -16.83 37.70
CA GLN A 899 12.63 -18.19 37.32
C GLN A 899 11.16 -18.41 37.67
N PHE A 900 10.42 -19.03 36.76
CA PHE A 900 9.03 -19.40 36.97
C PHE A 900 8.92 -20.85 37.40
N ARG A 901 7.89 -21.14 38.20
CA ARG A 901 7.61 -22.50 38.67
C ARG A 901 6.13 -22.81 38.66
N TRP A 902 5.77 -23.85 37.91
CA TRP A 902 4.44 -24.44 37.93
C TRP A 902 4.43 -25.59 38.94
N ARG A 903 3.48 -25.58 39.87
CA ARG A 903 3.36 -26.61 40.91
C ARG A 903 2.04 -27.31 40.79
N MET A 904 2.09 -28.63 40.59
CA MET A 904 0.91 -29.50 40.56
C MET A 904 0.78 -30.21 41.90
N GLY A 905 -0.36 -30.03 42.55
CA GLY A 905 -0.70 -30.68 43.81
C GLY A 905 -1.95 -31.54 43.65
N SER A 906 -1.92 -32.75 44.21
CA SER A 906 -3.05 -33.67 44.25
C SER A 906 -3.40 -34.05 45.70
N ASP A 907 -4.63 -34.46 45.93
CA ASP A 907 -5.22 -34.87 47.20
C ASP A 907 -5.35 -36.41 47.30
N SER A 908 -5.98 -36.92 48.35
CA SER A 908 -6.28 -38.35 48.44
C SER A 908 -7.70 -38.68 47.98
N SER A 909 -7.82 -39.61 47.03
CA SER A 909 -8.97 -40.53 46.75
C SER A 909 -9.44 -40.53 45.29
N VAL A 910 -9.27 -39.44 44.55
CA VAL A 910 -9.66 -39.34 43.14
C VAL A 910 -8.44 -38.98 42.31
N SER A 911 -8.31 -39.58 41.12
CA SER A 911 -7.25 -39.24 40.17
C SER A 911 -7.85 -38.62 38.92
N GLY A 912 -7.28 -37.51 38.46
CA GLY A 912 -7.48 -36.99 37.11
C GLY A 912 -6.50 -37.57 36.09
N THR A 913 -6.42 -36.93 34.93
CA THR A 913 -5.42 -37.26 33.91
C THR A 913 -4.13 -36.50 34.17
N GLY A 914 -4.20 -35.19 34.43
CA GLY A 914 -3.02 -34.36 34.61
C GLY A 914 -3.15 -32.95 34.03
N VAL A 915 -2.00 -32.29 33.94
CA VAL A 915 -1.85 -30.93 33.40
C VAL A 915 -0.80 -30.92 32.30
N TRP A 916 -1.06 -30.16 31.25
CA TRP A 916 -0.14 -29.88 30.16
C TRP A 916 0.20 -28.38 30.16
N ILE A 917 1.45 -28.09 29.86
CA ILE A 917 1.94 -26.73 29.59
C ILE A 917 2.65 -26.78 28.23
N ASP A 918 2.41 -25.76 27.43
CA ASP A 918 3.00 -25.63 26.11
C ASP A 918 3.19 -24.15 25.72
N ASP A 919 4.00 -23.89 24.70
CA ASP A 919 4.22 -22.55 24.13
C ASP A 919 4.53 -21.47 25.21
N VAL A 920 5.51 -21.70 26.08
CA VAL A 920 5.88 -20.75 27.15
C VAL A 920 6.67 -19.59 26.56
N ARG A 921 6.18 -18.36 26.74
CA ARG A 921 6.77 -17.13 26.21
C ARG A 921 6.89 -16.05 27.26
N VAL A 922 7.96 -15.26 27.24
CA VAL A 922 8.08 -14.06 28.09
C VAL A 922 8.41 -12.86 27.22
N LEU A 923 7.50 -11.89 27.19
CA LEU A 923 7.67 -10.60 26.52
C LEU A 923 8.34 -9.60 27.47
N GLY A 924 9.09 -8.65 26.92
CA GLY A 924 9.75 -7.62 27.73
C GLY A 924 11.03 -8.09 28.41
N ILE A 925 11.81 -8.98 27.77
CA ILE A 925 13.12 -9.43 28.28
C ILE A 925 14.26 -8.67 27.59
N PHE A 926 15.42 -8.60 28.24
CA PHE A 926 16.60 -8.00 27.61
C PHE A 926 16.99 -8.90 26.45
N SER A 927 17.12 -8.34 25.26
CA SER A 927 17.84 -9.00 24.19
C SER A 927 19.23 -9.42 24.69
N PRO A 928 19.75 -10.60 24.34
CA PRO A 928 21.18 -10.85 24.48
C PRO A 928 21.98 -9.72 23.83
N ASP A 929 23.19 -9.45 24.36
CA ASP A 929 24.10 -8.43 23.82
C ASP A 929 24.23 -8.61 22.29
N PRO A 930 24.13 -7.53 21.49
CA PRO A 930 24.22 -7.63 20.04
C PRO A 930 25.50 -8.35 19.59
N VAL A 931 25.34 -9.31 18.69
CA VAL A 931 26.44 -10.10 18.15
C VAL A 931 27.11 -9.31 17.04
N THR A 932 28.42 -9.07 17.17
CA THR A 932 29.22 -8.38 16.14
C THR A 932 30.05 -9.39 15.35
N THR A 933 29.92 -9.36 14.02
CA THR A 933 30.62 -10.23 13.08
C THR A 933 31.41 -9.39 12.08
N GLN A 934 32.71 -9.69 11.90
CA GLN A 934 33.48 -9.08 10.81
C GLN A 934 33.15 -9.79 9.49
N ILE A 935 32.67 -9.05 8.51
CA ILE A 935 32.24 -9.58 7.20
C ILE A 935 33.23 -9.25 6.06
N ALA A 936 34.11 -8.27 6.25
CA ALA A 936 35.19 -7.94 5.31
C ALA A 936 36.38 -7.24 5.99
N GLY A 937 37.55 -7.26 5.33
CA GLY A 937 38.79 -6.62 5.79
C GLY A 937 39.75 -7.59 6.50
N LEU A 938 40.69 -7.04 7.29
CA LEU A 938 41.68 -7.80 8.04
C LEU A 938 41.38 -7.72 9.55
N PRO A 939 41.61 -8.79 10.33
CA PRO A 939 41.31 -8.76 11.76
C PRO A 939 42.24 -7.83 12.53
N SER A 940 41.75 -7.25 13.63
CA SER A 940 42.52 -6.40 14.54
C SER A 940 43.81 -7.11 15.00
N GLY A 941 44.93 -6.39 14.96
CA GLY A 941 46.26 -6.92 15.25
C GLY A 941 46.97 -7.57 14.05
N SER A 942 46.37 -7.55 12.86
CA SER A 942 47.03 -7.99 11.61
C SER A 942 47.98 -6.93 11.07
N VAL A 943 48.90 -7.34 10.19
CA VAL A 943 49.69 -6.42 9.36
C VAL A 943 48.82 -5.96 8.21
N PHE A 944 48.54 -4.66 8.15
CA PHE A 944 47.84 -4.01 7.05
C PHE A 944 48.86 -3.56 6.00
N PRO A 945 48.67 -3.89 4.71
CA PRO A 945 49.58 -3.46 3.65
C PRO A 945 49.48 -1.95 3.39
N VAL A 946 50.52 -1.36 2.80
CA VAL A 946 50.49 0.03 2.31
C VAL A 946 49.32 0.25 1.35
N GLY A 947 48.59 1.35 1.54
CA GLY A 947 47.33 1.65 0.86
C GLY A 947 46.13 1.61 1.80
N THR A 948 44.92 1.59 1.24
CA THR A 948 43.66 1.61 1.99
C THR A 948 43.03 0.23 2.02
N THR A 949 42.73 -0.27 3.22
CA THR A 949 41.96 -1.50 3.47
C THR A 949 40.65 -1.14 4.19
N THR A 950 39.51 -1.38 3.53
CA THR A 950 38.19 -1.20 4.15
C THR A 950 37.82 -2.42 5.00
N ASN A 951 37.50 -2.19 6.26
CA ASN A 951 36.92 -3.21 7.15
C ASN A 951 35.41 -3.03 7.25
N SER A 952 34.67 -4.14 7.30
CA SER A 952 33.21 -4.12 7.40
C SER A 952 32.73 -5.10 8.47
N PHE A 953 31.77 -4.65 9.27
CA PHE A 953 31.15 -5.39 10.37
C PHE A 953 29.64 -5.39 10.22
N GLU A 954 29.03 -6.50 10.62
CA GLU A 954 27.60 -6.70 10.78
C GLU A 954 27.30 -6.88 12.26
N ILE A 955 26.30 -6.18 12.76
CA ILE A 955 25.85 -6.22 14.15
C ILE A 955 24.38 -6.64 14.13
N GLU A 956 24.08 -7.78 14.78
CA GLU A 956 22.72 -8.32 14.89
C GLU A 956 22.30 -8.34 16.37
N ASP A 957 21.17 -7.74 16.70
CA ASP A 957 20.60 -7.88 18.06
C ASP A 957 19.77 -9.16 18.21
N GLY A 958 19.38 -9.49 19.44
CA GLY A 958 18.57 -10.68 19.74
C GLY A 958 17.12 -10.58 19.29
N ALA A 959 16.69 -9.44 18.75
CA ALA A 959 15.41 -9.29 18.03
C ALA A 959 15.57 -9.48 16.51
N GLY A 960 16.78 -9.74 16.02
CA GLY A 960 17.10 -9.98 14.60
C GLY A 960 17.30 -8.70 13.78
N ASN A 961 17.43 -7.53 14.41
CA ASN A 961 17.73 -6.28 13.70
C ASN A 961 19.21 -6.26 13.30
N ILE A 962 19.49 -5.91 12.04
CA ILE A 962 20.85 -5.90 11.48
C ILE A 962 21.29 -4.46 11.17
N ALA A 963 22.47 -4.09 11.66
CA ALA A 963 23.17 -2.85 11.30
C ALA A 963 24.57 -3.17 10.76
N THR A 964 25.05 -2.34 9.82
CA THR A 964 26.38 -2.50 9.23
C THR A 964 27.25 -1.29 9.53
N CYS A 965 28.55 -1.54 9.73
CA CYS A 965 29.53 -0.52 10.04
C CYS A 965 30.81 -0.73 9.21
N THR A 966 31.34 0.33 8.60
CA THR A 966 32.58 0.28 7.82
C THR A 966 33.55 1.38 8.22
N PHE A 967 34.85 1.08 8.22
CA PHE A 967 35.91 2.06 8.36
C PHE A 967 37.13 1.67 7.53
N ASP A 968 37.90 2.68 7.13
CA ASP A 968 39.10 2.51 6.33
C ASP A 968 40.35 2.53 7.21
N VAL A 969 41.26 1.58 6.96
CA VAL A 969 42.63 1.61 7.47
C VAL A 969 43.55 2.00 6.32
N THR A 970 44.14 3.20 6.41
CA THR A 970 45.11 3.68 5.43
C THR A 970 46.51 3.62 6.03
N VAL A 971 47.37 2.80 5.43
CA VAL A 971 48.79 2.72 5.77
C VAL A 971 49.57 3.54 4.75
N MET A 972 50.23 4.60 5.21
CA MET A 972 51.11 5.43 4.41
C MET A 972 52.54 4.95 4.54
N ASP A 973 53.29 4.99 3.44
CA ASP A 973 54.73 4.80 3.49
C ASP A 973 55.42 6.17 3.43
N ASN A 974 55.99 6.57 4.56
CA ASN A 974 56.70 7.83 4.75
C ASN A 974 58.14 7.60 5.20
N ILE A 975 58.64 6.37 5.05
CA ILE A 975 60.00 6.00 5.45
C ILE A 975 60.88 6.22 4.23
N ASN A 976 61.83 7.15 4.34
CA ASN A 976 62.78 7.35 3.24
C ASN A 976 63.65 6.10 3.05
N PRO A 977 64.01 5.75 1.81
CA PRO A 977 64.95 4.67 1.55
C PRO A 977 66.32 4.95 2.19
N VAL A 978 67.10 3.91 2.44
CA VAL A 978 68.49 4.01 2.89
C VAL A 978 69.41 3.92 1.69
N ALA A 979 69.99 5.06 1.29
CA ALA A 979 70.98 5.12 0.21
C ALA A 979 72.38 4.74 0.71
N VAL A 980 72.96 3.66 0.19
CA VAL A 980 74.30 3.19 0.53
C VAL A 980 75.15 3.15 -0.73
N GLY A 981 76.16 4.01 -0.80
CA GLY A 981 77.04 4.11 -1.96
C GLY A 981 78.43 3.56 -1.68
N GLN A 982 79.11 3.10 -2.73
CA GLN A 982 80.52 2.70 -2.72
C GLN A 982 81.35 3.60 -3.64
N ASN A 983 82.57 3.91 -3.18
CA ASN A 983 83.57 4.56 -4.02
C ASN A 983 84.07 3.57 -5.07
N ILE A 984 84.30 4.06 -6.29
CA ILE A 984 84.83 3.25 -7.39
C ILE A 984 86.02 3.94 -8.04
N THR A 985 86.87 3.16 -8.70
CA THR A 985 87.94 3.65 -9.57
C THR A 985 87.64 3.23 -10.99
N VAL A 986 87.71 4.18 -11.92
CA VAL A 986 87.42 3.98 -13.34
C VAL A 986 88.57 4.53 -14.18
N SER A 987 88.91 3.85 -15.26
CA SER A 987 89.97 4.30 -16.18
C SER A 987 89.39 4.89 -17.45
N LEU A 988 89.97 5.99 -17.93
CA LEU A 988 89.61 6.59 -19.21
C LEU A 988 89.97 5.65 -20.38
N ASP A 989 89.17 5.68 -21.44
CA ASP A 989 89.47 4.99 -22.69
C ASP A 989 90.48 5.76 -23.56
N ALA A 990 90.84 5.22 -24.74
CA ALA A 990 91.78 5.85 -25.67
C ALA A 990 91.32 7.21 -26.24
N ASN A 991 90.03 7.56 -26.07
CA ASN A 991 89.49 8.88 -26.44
C ASN A 991 89.43 9.84 -25.24
N GLY A 992 89.89 9.41 -24.05
CA GLY A 992 89.86 10.19 -22.83
C GLY A 992 88.46 10.26 -22.19
N LEU A 993 87.61 9.23 -22.34
CA LEU A 993 86.24 9.19 -21.80
C LEU A 993 85.96 7.92 -20.98
N VAL A 994 85.08 8.03 -19.97
CA VAL A 994 84.47 6.87 -19.29
C VAL A 994 83.06 7.21 -18.78
N THR A 995 82.14 6.24 -18.80
CA THR A 995 80.76 6.38 -18.33
C THR A 995 80.47 5.37 -17.22
N ILE A 996 79.76 5.79 -16.16
CA ILE A 996 79.31 4.95 -15.04
C ILE A 996 77.78 4.91 -14.95
N THR A 997 77.26 3.90 -14.26
CA THR A 997 75.85 3.68 -13.97
C THR A 997 75.57 3.71 -12.46
N PRO A 998 74.34 4.03 -12.02
CA PRO A 998 73.99 4.03 -10.59
C PRO A 998 74.29 2.73 -9.86
N LEU A 999 74.12 1.58 -10.54
CA LEU A 999 74.37 0.26 -9.95
C LEU A 999 75.85 0.00 -9.65
N GLU A 1000 76.77 0.59 -10.41
CA GLU A 1000 78.21 0.42 -10.17
C GLU A 1000 78.66 1.08 -8.87
N VAL A 1001 77.98 2.14 -8.44
CA VAL A 1001 78.26 2.85 -7.19
C VAL A 1001 77.28 2.52 -6.06
N ASP A 1002 76.27 1.69 -6.30
CA ASP A 1002 75.37 1.22 -5.25
C ASP A 1002 76.05 0.12 -4.42
N ASN A 1003 75.87 0.18 -3.11
CA ASN A 1003 76.44 -0.77 -2.15
C ASN A 1003 75.34 -1.39 -1.27
N GLY A 1004 74.22 -1.74 -1.91
CA GLY A 1004 73.09 -2.38 -1.26
C GLY A 1004 72.16 -1.39 -0.57
N SER A 1005 71.77 -0.32 -1.28
CA SER A 1005 70.66 0.53 -0.84
C SER A 1005 69.40 -0.31 -0.58
N SER A 1006 68.62 0.05 0.43
CA SER A 1006 67.43 -0.71 0.84
C SER A 1006 66.27 0.18 1.26
N ASP A 1007 65.08 -0.40 1.30
CA ASP A 1007 63.85 0.24 1.78
C ASP A 1007 62.90 -0.83 2.36
N ASN A 1008 62.00 -0.45 3.27
CA ASN A 1008 61.05 -1.39 3.90
C ASN A 1008 59.93 -1.82 2.94
N CYS A 1009 59.59 -0.99 1.95
CA CYS A 1009 58.63 -1.25 0.87
C CYS A 1009 59.28 -1.51 -0.50
N GLY A 1010 60.61 -1.39 -0.57
CA GLY A 1010 61.41 -1.71 -1.73
C GLY A 1010 61.72 -0.49 -2.59
N ILE A 1011 62.79 -0.60 -3.37
CA ILE A 1011 63.30 0.51 -4.19
C ILE A 1011 62.64 0.48 -5.57
N GLU A 1012 62.13 1.62 -6.03
CA GLU A 1012 61.61 1.78 -7.39
C GLU A 1012 62.72 2.15 -8.38
N SER A 1013 63.58 3.11 -8.03
CA SER A 1013 64.63 3.58 -8.95
C SER A 1013 65.85 4.20 -8.27
N MET A 1014 66.96 4.30 -9.02
CA MET A 1014 68.21 4.93 -8.61
C MET A 1014 68.76 5.84 -9.72
N THR A 1015 69.37 6.96 -9.35
CA THR A 1015 69.92 7.96 -10.30
C THR A 1015 71.26 8.51 -9.84
N LEU A 1016 72.07 9.00 -10.79
CA LEU A 1016 73.32 9.73 -10.55
C LEU A 1016 73.24 11.13 -11.15
N ASP A 1017 73.88 12.11 -10.49
CA ASP A 1017 74.03 13.48 -10.98
C ASP A 1017 75.08 13.62 -12.09
N ILE A 1018 76.13 12.79 -12.06
CA ILE A 1018 77.21 12.75 -13.06
C ILE A 1018 77.46 11.30 -13.46
N THR A 1019 77.41 11.02 -14.77
CA THR A 1019 77.64 9.68 -15.32
C THR A 1019 78.80 9.61 -16.29
N ASN A 1020 79.36 10.73 -16.78
CA ASN A 1020 80.42 10.75 -17.78
C ASN A 1020 81.61 11.55 -17.28
N PHE A 1021 82.83 11.04 -17.47
CA PHE A 1021 84.08 11.68 -17.07
C PHE A 1021 85.05 11.75 -18.25
N THR A 1022 85.94 12.73 -18.20
CA THR A 1022 86.90 13.08 -19.24
C THR A 1022 88.32 13.25 -18.67
N CYS A 1023 89.32 13.50 -19.51
CA CYS A 1023 90.68 13.88 -19.04
C CYS A 1023 90.70 15.11 -18.10
N ALA A 1024 89.67 15.97 -18.11
CA ALA A 1024 89.59 17.10 -17.17
C ALA A 1024 89.23 16.67 -15.74
N ASP A 1025 88.71 15.45 -15.59
CA ASP A 1025 88.17 14.90 -14.35
C ASP A 1025 89.14 13.91 -13.70
N LEU A 1026 90.43 13.92 -14.06
CA LEU A 1026 91.43 13.03 -13.46
C LEU A 1026 91.56 13.24 -11.95
N GLY A 1027 91.62 12.14 -11.21
CA GLY A 1027 91.60 12.12 -9.75
C GLY A 1027 90.19 11.92 -9.15
N PRO A 1028 89.99 12.25 -7.88
CA PRO A 1028 88.73 11.97 -7.18
C PRO A 1028 87.63 12.98 -7.56
N ASN A 1029 86.49 12.47 -8.05
CA ASN A 1029 85.27 13.23 -8.32
C ASN A 1029 84.16 12.80 -7.37
N THR A 1030 83.38 13.75 -6.84
CA THR A 1030 82.22 13.44 -6.02
C THR A 1030 80.97 13.35 -6.89
N VAL A 1031 80.25 12.24 -6.81
CA VAL A 1031 78.94 12.05 -7.44
C VAL A 1031 77.89 11.67 -6.39
N THR A 1032 76.63 12.00 -6.67
CA THR A 1032 75.50 11.80 -5.77
C THR A 1032 74.60 10.69 -6.30
N LEU A 1033 74.52 9.58 -5.57
CA LEU A 1033 73.54 8.51 -5.81
C LEU A 1033 72.23 8.87 -5.08
N THR A 1034 71.14 9.03 -5.81
CA THR A 1034 69.79 9.25 -5.25
C THR A 1034 68.91 8.03 -5.49
N VAL A 1035 68.30 7.53 -4.42
CA VAL A 1035 67.44 6.33 -4.39
C VAL A 1035 66.00 6.75 -4.12
N PHE A 1036 65.05 6.21 -4.89
CA PHE A 1036 63.61 6.45 -4.77
C PHE A 1036 62.89 5.14 -4.45
N ASP A 1037 62.00 5.16 -3.47
CA ASP A 1037 61.05 4.08 -3.23
C ASP A 1037 59.81 4.20 -4.14
N ALA A 1038 58.89 3.23 -4.06
CA ALA A 1038 57.67 3.17 -4.87
C ALA A 1038 56.59 4.17 -4.45
N THR A 1039 56.75 4.85 -3.32
CA THR A 1039 55.75 5.77 -2.73
C THR A 1039 56.19 7.24 -2.87
N GLY A 1040 57.38 7.47 -3.45
CA GLY A 1040 57.92 8.77 -3.82
C GLY A 1040 58.90 9.35 -2.79
N ASN A 1041 59.20 8.63 -1.71
CA ASN A 1041 60.25 9.04 -0.79
C ASN A 1041 61.62 8.79 -1.41
N ASN A 1042 62.60 9.61 -1.02
CA ASN A 1042 63.94 9.51 -1.57
C ASN A 1042 65.02 9.86 -0.54
N ASN A 1043 66.21 9.33 -0.78
CA ASN A 1043 67.40 9.64 -0.01
C ASN A 1043 68.63 9.59 -0.92
N ALA A 1044 69.67 10.34 -0.55
CA ALA A 1044 70.86 10.47 -1.37
C ALA A 1044 72.13 10.26 -0.55
N THR A 1045 73.15 9.73 -1.20
CA THR A 1045 74.48 9.55 -0.62
C THR A 1045 75.56 9.95 -1.63
N GLN A 1046 76.69 10.44 -1.13
CA GLN A 1046 77.81 10.86 -1.96
C GLN A 1046 78.85 9.75 -2.02
N VAL A 1047 79.36 9.50 -3.22
CA VAL A 1047 80.43 8.54 -3.49
C VAL A 1047 81.54 9.22 -4.28
N THR A 1048 82.76 8.76 -4.09
CA THR A 1048 83.94 9.25 -4.80
C THR A 1048 84.25 8.31 -5.97
N VAL A 1049 84.25 8.85 -7.18
CA VAL A 1049 84.68 8.19 -8.41
C VAL A 1049 86.07 8.69 -8.73
N THR A 1050 87.08 7.83 -8.56
CA THR A 1050 88.46 8.16 -8.90
C THR A 1050 88.70 7.83 -10.37
N VAL A 1051 88.96 8.84 -11.18
CA VAL A 1051 89.22 8.67 -12.62
C VAL A 1051 90.73 8.63 -12.82
N GLU A 1052 91.23 7.55 -13.43
CA GLU A 1052 92.65 7.34 -13.68
C GLU A 1052 92.96 7.27 -15.17
N ASP A 1053 94.15 7.76 -15.53
CA ASP A 1053 94.73 7.59 -16.86
C ASP A 1053 95.94 6.65 -16.76
N ASN A 1054 95.75 5.44 -17.26
CA ASN A 1054 96.71 4.34 -17.21
C ASN A 1054 97.30 4.03 -18.59
N LEU A 1055 97.07 4.88 -19.60
CA LEU A 1055 97.60 4.69 -20.94
C LEU A 1055 98.95 5.41 -21.07
N ALA A 1056 99.98 4.70 -21.54
CA ALA A 1056 101.30 5.30 -21.74
C ALA A 1056 101.36 6.10 -23.06
N PRO A 1057 102.17 7.18 -23.10
CA PRO A 1057 102.35 7.98 -24.31
C PRO A 1057 102.93 7.15 -25.46
N ILE A 1058 102.55 7.47 -26.69
CA ILE A 1058 103.07 6.79 -27.88
C ILE A 1058 104.31 7.55 -28.38
N LEU A 1059 105.51 6.99 -28.17
CA LEU A 1059 106.81 7.55 -28.58
C LEU A 1059 107.38 6.87 -29.85
N THR A 1060 107.86 7.66 -30.81
CA THR A 1060 108.56 7.20 -32.04
C THR A 1060 109.94 7.85 -32.15
N CYS A 1061 110.99 7.06 -32.45
CA CYS A 1061 112.38 7.51 -32.43
C CYS A 1061 113.14 7.27 -33.75
N PRO A 1062 114.31 7.91 -33.93
CA PRO A 1062 115.14 7.73 -35.11
C PRO A 1062 115.74 6.32 -35.17
N GLU A 1063 116.12 5.87 -36.36
CA GLU A 1063 116.97 4.66 -36.53
C GLU A 1063 118.43 4.94 -36.13
N ASN A 1064 119.23 3.89 -35.89
CA ASN A 1064 120.68 3.97 -35.61
C ASN A 1064 121.42 4.86 -36.62
N GLN A 1065 122.37 5.67 -36.15
CA GLN A 1065 123.09 6.67 -36.93
C GLN A 1065 124.62 6.46 -36.93
N THR A 1066 125.29 6.81 -38.02
CA THR A 1066 126.76 6.87 -38.11
C THR A 1066 127.19 8.26 -38.58
N VAL A 1067 128.16 8.88 -37.90
CA VAL A 1067 128.68 10.23 -38.16
C VAL A 1067 130.20 10.21 -38.29
N GLN A 1068 130.72 10.93 -39.28
CA GLN A 1068 132.13 10.86 -39.67
C GLN A 1068 132.85 12.18 -39.32
N VAL A 1069 134.02 12.10 -38.70
CA VAL A 1069 134.83 13.25 -38.24
C VAL A 1069 136.22 13.24 -38.90
N ALA A 1070 136.75 14.40 -39.31
CA ALA A 1070 138.07 14.48 -39.95
C ALA A 1070 139.18 14.06 -38.97
N SER A 1071 140.29 13.50 -39.47
CA SER A 1071 141.34 12.92 -38.61
C SER A 1071 141.78 13.89 -37.50
N GLY A 1072 141.67 13.43 -36.25
CA GLY A 1072 141.95 14.20 -35.04
C GLY A 1072 140.82 15.10 -34.49
N THR A 1073 139.56 14.96 -34.92
CA THR A 1073 138.41 15.78 -34.42
C THR A 1073 137.32 14.95 -33.70
N THR A 1074 136.40 15.59 -32.97
CA THR A 1074 135.32 14.97 -32.16
C THR A 1074 133.91 15.35 -32.65
N TYR A 1075 132.89 14.51 -32.40
CA TYR A 1075 131.48 14.76 -32.76
C TYR A 1075 130.67 15.28 -31.57
N THR A 1076 129.67 16.14 -31.77
CA THR A 1076 128.79 16.64 -30.69
C THR A 1076 127.37 16.11 -30.90
N VAL A 1077 126.81 15.41 -29.92
CA VAL A 1077 125.47 14.79 -30.00
C VAL A 1077 124.38 15.88 -30.11
N PRO A 1078 123.46 15.83 -31.10
CA PRO A 1078 122.34 16.77 -31.19
C PRO A 1078 121.16 16.40 -30.26
N ASP A 1079 120.20 17.32 -30.11
CA ASP A 1079 118.91 17.05 -29.45
C ASP A 1079 117.94 16.43 -30.46
N TYR A 1080 117.65 15.14 -30.33
CA TYR A 1080 116.86 14.40 -31.31
C TYR A 1080 115.36 14.71 -31.25
N TYR A 1081 114.84 15.17 -30.11
CA TYR A 1081 113.42 15.55 -30.00
C TYR A 1081 113.18 16.98 -30.50
N ALA A 1082 114.05 17.94 -30.11
CA ALA A 1082 113.92 19.33 -30.55
C ALA A 1082 114.12 19.50 -32.07
N LEU A 1083 114.85 18.59 -32.71
CA LEU A 1083 115.01 18.56 -34.17
C LEU A 1083 113.83 17.88 -34.90
N GLY A 1084 112.88 17.29 -34.18
CA GLY A 1084 111.73 16.58 -34.73
C GLY A 1084 112.05 15.17 -35.25
N ASN A 1085 113.21 14.61 -34.87
CA ASN A 1085 113.61 13.26 -35.25
C ASN A 1085 112.99 12.19 -34.33
N ALA A 1086 112.60 12.56 -33.11
CA ALA A 1086 111.71 11.80 -32.24
C ALA A 1086 110.41 12.57 -32.00
N THR A 1087 109.25 11.89 -31.93
CA THR A 1087 107.93 12.50 -31.70
C THR A 1087 107.10 11.66 -30.71
N ALA A 1088 106.28 12.28 -29.87
CA ALA A 1088 105.38 11.58 -28.96
C ALA A 1088 103.97 12.23 -28.87
N THR A 1089 102.93 11.42 -28.64
CA THR A 1089 101.53 11.87 -28.42
C THR A 1089 100.84 11.03 -27.34
N ASP A 1090 99.89 11.60 -26.61
CA ASP A 1090 99.15 10.96 -25.51
C ASP A 1090 97.64 11.33 -25.51
N ASN A 1091 96.78 10.53 -24.85
CA ASN A 1091 95.32 10.77 -24.79
C ASN A 1091 94.92 11.90 -23.84
N CYS A 1092 95.67 12.16 -22.76
CA CYS A 1092 95.36 13.22 -21.80
C CYS A 1092 96.46 14.28 -21.67
N THR A 1093 97.64 14.07 -22.29
CA THR A 1093 98.79 14.99 -22.21
C THR A 1093 99.33 15.42 -23.59
N ASP A 1094 98.97 16.61 -24.07
CA ASP A 1094 99.55 17.22 -25.29
C ASP A 1094 99.73 18.75 -25.12
N PRO A 1095 100.94 19.34 -25.24
CA PRO A 1095 102.21 18.70 -25.58
C PRO A 1095 102.90 18.01 -24.38
N LEU A 1096 103.58 16.89 -24.64
CA LEU A 1096 104.46 16.23 -23.68
C LEU A 1096 105.73 17.07 -23.47
N THR A 1097 106.05 17.38 -22.21
CA THR A 1097 107.20 18.26 -21.86
C THR A 1097 108.33 17.55 -21.13
N ASP A 1098 108.09 16.38 -20.53
CA ASP A 1098 109.10 15.62 -19.81
C ASP A 1098 109.76 14.59 -20.74
N ILE A 1099 110.74 15.08 -21.51
CA ILE A 1099 111.49 14.32 -22.49
C ILE A 1099 112.96 14.35 -22.10
N VAL A 1100 113.56 13.18 -21.90
CA VAL A 1100 114.96 13.03 -21.49
C VAL A 1100 115.71 12.21 -22.52
N GLN A 1101 116.87 12.72 -22.97
CA GLN A 1101 117.78 12.01 -23.88
C GLN A 1101 119.12 11.73 -23.19
N ASN A 1102 119.71 10.56 -23.42
CA ASN A 1102 121.02 10.18 -22.91
C ASN A 1102 121.86 9.44 -23.97
N PRO A 1103 123.11 9.86 -24.31
CA PRO A 1103 123.84 11.05 -23.88
C PRO A 1103 123.08 12.35 -24.13
N ILE A 1104 123.16 13.27 -23.16
CA ILE A 1104 122.53 14.59 -23.26
C ILE A 1104 123.01 15.32 -24.52
N ALA A 1105 122.10 16.06 -25.16
CA ALA A 1105 122.45 16.91 -26.29
C ALA A 1105 123.61 17.87 -25.92
N GLY A 1106 124.58 18.01 -26.82
CA GLY A 1106 125.82 18.76 -26.60
C GLY A 1106 127.00 17.92 -26.11
N THR A 1107 126.82 16.63 -25.79
CA THR A 1107 127.93 15.75 -25.37
C THR A 1107 128.94 15.56 -26.50
N VAL A 1108 130.22 15.75 -26.21
CA VAL A 1108 131.31 15.59 -27.19
C VAL A 1108 131.85 14.16 -27.14
N LEU A 1109 131.77 13.44 -28.26
CA LEU A 1109 132.13 12.04 -28.43
C LEU A 1109 133.37 11.91 -29.33
N SER A 1110 134.31 11.06 -28.89
CA SER A 1110 135.45 10.61 -29.70
C SER A 1110 135.03 9.48 -30.63
N VAL A 1111 135.93 9.03 -31.50
CA VAL A 1111 135.69 7.88 -32.39
C VAL A 1111 135.29 6.61 -31.59
N GLY A 1112 134.15 6.00 -31.91
CA GLY A 1112 133.52 4.87 -31.19
C GLY A 1112 132.00 4.80 -31.36
N THR A 1113 131.36 3.72 -30.90
CA THR A 1113 129.88 3.54 -30.89
C THR A 1113 129.29 3.88 -29.53
N TYR A 1114 128.18 4.63 -29.50
CA TYR A 1114 127.49 5.11 -28.31
C TYR A 1114 125.97 4.91 -28.45
N PRO A 1115 125.26 4.24 -27.52
CA PRO A 1115 123.80 4.18 -27.54
C PRO A 1115 123.18 5.54 -27.14
N ILE A 1116 122.11 5.95 -27.82
CA ILE A 1116 121.24 7.10 -27.52
C ILE A 1116 119.89 6.56 -27.06
N GLU A 1117 119.44 6.91 -25.87
CA GLU A 1117 118.12 6.55 -25.31
C GLU A 1117 117.27 7.82 -25.15
N ILE A 1118 115.99 7.75 -25.51
CA ILE A 1118 114.99 8.82 -25.28
C ILE A 1118 113.83 8.24 -24.46
N THR A 1119 113.50 8.90 -23.37
CA THR A 1119 112.35 8.61 -22.51
C THR A 1119 111.37 9.77 -22.52
N VAL A 1120 110.07 9.50 -22.69
CA VAL A 1120 108.99 10.47 -22.57
C VAL A 1120 108.02 10.02 -21.48
N THR A 1121 107.69 10.92 -20.57
CA THR A 1121 106.72 10.70 -19.49
C THR A 1121 105.51 11.61 -19.70
N ASP A 1122 104.28 11.08 -19.58
CA ASP A 1122 103.06 11.88 -19.57
C ASP A 1122 102.82 12.58 -18.21
N ALA A 1123 101.76 13.38 -18.10
CA ALA A 1123 101.42 14.08 -16.85
C ALA A 1123 100.92 13.13 -15.74
N SER A 1124 100.45 11.94 -16.11
CA SER A 1124 99.96 10.88 -15.23
C SER A 1124 101.09 9.98 -14.70
N GLY A 1125 102.31 10.14 -15.22
CA GLY A 1125 103.51 9.40 -14.84
C GLY A 1125 103.77 8.13 -15.65
N ASN A 1126 102.99 7.86 -16.71
CA ASN A 1126 103.22 6.74 -17.61
C ASN A 1126 104.38 7.06 -18.57
N GLN A 1127 105.27 6.09 -18.81
CA GLN A 1127 106.51 6.29 -19.57
C GLN A 1127 106.56 5.45 -20.84
N ALA A 1128 107.12 6.05 -21.89
CA ALA A 1128 107.57 5.36 -23.10
C ALA A 1128 109.06 5.62 -23.32
N ILE A 1129 109.80 4.56 -23.68
CA ILE A 1129 111.26 4.60 -23.88
C ILE A 1129 111.59 4.03 -25.26
N CYS A 1130 112.58 4.60 -25.91
CA CYS A 1130 113.21 4.07 -27.11
C CYS A 1130 114.73 4.26 -27.08
N ASP A 1131 115.48 3.49 -27.85
CA ASP A 1131 116.93 3.64 -28.01
C ASP A 1131 117.41 3.39 -29.45
N PHE A 1132 118.54 3.99 -29.81
CA PHE A 1132 119.24 3.78 -31.08
C PHE A 1132 120.75 4.02 -30.94
N GLU A 1133 121.61 3.39 -31.75
CA GLU A 1133 123.08 3.53 -31.67
C GLU A 1133 123.62 4.68 -32.54
N LEU A 1134 124.60 5.45 -32.02
CA LEU A 1134 125.37 6.49 -32.72
C LEU A 1134 126.86 6.10 -32.83
N VAL A 1135 127.37 5.89 -34.05
CA VAL A 1135 128.78 5.52 -34.31
C VAL A 1135 129.59 6.72 -34.85
N VAL A 1136 130.75 7.06 -34.28
CA VAL A 1136 131.66 8.17 -34.66
C VAL A 1136 132.98 7.62 -35.25
N GLU A 1137 133.43 8.00 -36.47
CA GLU A 1137 134.65 7.43 -37.15
C GLU A 1137 135.55 8.48 -37.91
N GLU A 1138 136.85 8.17 -38.16
CA GLU A 1138 137.85 9.02 -38.89
C GLU A 1138 137.86 8.83 -40.44
N ILE A 1139 138.02 9.91 -41.24
CA ILE A 1139 137.95 9.86 -42.73
C ILE A 1139 139.33 10.02 -43.44
N LEU A 1140 139.76 9.00 -44.20
CA LEU A 1140 140.49 9.10 -45.49
C LEU A 1140 139.44 8.77 -46.58
N SER A 1141 139.16 9.71 -47.50
CA SER A 1141 138.09 9.62 -48.52
C SER A 1141 138.15 8.33 -49.37
N VAL A 1142 137.08 7.76 -49.95
CA VAL A 1142 135.82 8.31 -50.50
C VAL A 1142 134.69 7.28 -50.37
N GLU A 1143 133.50 7.79 -50.03
CA GLU A 1143 132.10 7.35 -50.20
C GLU A 1143 131.73 5.92 -50.65
N ASP A 1144 130.70 5.36 -50.00
CA ASP A 1144 129.68 4.60 -50.74
C ASP A 1144 128.26 4.76 -50.15
N SER A 1145 127.51 5.67 -50.77
CA SER A 1145 126.14 5.57 -51.30
C SER A 1145 125.16 4.49 -50.77
N ALA A 1146 124.15 4.90 -49.98
CA ALA A 1146 122.96 4.09 -49.69
C ALA A 1146 121.73 4.55 -50.51
N PHE A 1147 121.11 3.61 -51.21
CA PHE A 1147 119.92 3.77 -52.06
C PHE A 1147 118.64 3.96 -51.22
N THR A 1148 118.22 5.21 -50.96
CA THR A 1148 117.09 5.52 -50.06
C THR A 1148 115.95 6.27 -50.75
N ASN A 1149 114.80 6.38 -50.07
CA ASN A 1149 113.63 7.12 -50.56
C ASN A 1149 113.92 8.60 -50.87
N GLN A 1150 114.98 9.19 -50.31
CA GLN A 1150 115.33 10.60 -50.55
C GLN A 1150 116.30 10.76 -51.74
N THR A 1151 117.01 9.70 -52.15
CA THR A 1151 117.93 9.73 -53.29
C THR A 1151 117.24 9.42 -54.63
N ILE A 1152 116.10 8.74 -54.61
CA ILE A 1152 115.24 8.55 -55.80
C ILE A 1152 113.98 9.42 -55.67
N ILE A 1153 113.90 10.48 -56.47
CA ILE A 1153 112.85 11.51 -56.40
C ILE A 1153 111.92 11.39 -57.61
N LEU A 1154 110.61 11.40 -57.37
CA LEU A 1154 109.58 11.51 -58.41
C LEU A 1154 108.93 12.88 -58.35
N PHE A 1155 109.10 13.68 -59.40
CA PHE A 1155 108.55 15.03 -59.48
C PHE A 1155 108.14 15.40 -60.92
N PRO A 1156 107.05 16.16 -61.12
CA PRO A 1156 106.03 16.51 -60.13
C PRO A 1156 105.15 15.32 -59.74
N ASN A 1157 104.72 15.26 -58.49
CA ASN A 1157 103.78 14.24 -58.04
C ASN A 1157 102.92 14.78 -56.88
N PRO A 1158 101.61 15.07 -57.08
CA PRO A 1158 100.79 14.68 -58.24
C PRO A 1158 101.22 15.30 -59.58
N THR A 1159 101.10 14.54 -60.66
CA THR A 1159 101.42 14.96 -62.03
C THR A 1159 100.15 15.11 -62.88
N SER A 1160 100.16 16.00 -63.88
CA SER A 1160 99.10 16.11 -64.90
C SER A 1160 99.37 15.28 -66.16
N GLY A 1161 100.49 14.55 -66.23
CA GLY A 1161 100.86 13.89 -67.48
C GLY A 1161 102.27 13.32 -67.56
N GLU A 1162 103.25 13.90 -66.86
CA GLU A 1162 104.64 13.46 -66.92
C GLU A 1162 105.27 13.45 -65.53
N VAL A 1163 106.04 12.41 -65.20
CA VAL A 1163 106.80 12.34 -63.95
C VAL A 1163 108.27 12.04 -64.24
N LYS A 1164 109.16 12.83 -63.66
CA LYS A 1164 110.60 12.59 -63.73
C LYS A 1164 111.04 11.75 -62.57
N ILE A 1165 111.74 10.65 -62.86
CA ILE A 1165 112.56 9.92 -61.90
C ILE A 1165 113.93 10.56 -61.93
N VAL A 1166 114.33 11.18 -60.83
CA VAL A 1166 115.69 11.68 -60.63
C VAL A 1166 116.42 10.69 -59.72
N ASN A 1167 117.52 10.13 -60.21
CA ASN A 1167 118.43 9.27 -59.46
C ASN A 1167 119.61 10.10 -58.96
N ASN A 1168 119.49 10.58 -57.73
CA ASN A 1168 120.58 11.24 -57.01
C ASN A 1168 121.37 10.24 -56.15
N SER A 1169 121.30 8.94 -56.47
CA SER A 1169 122.18 7.91 -55.90
C SER A 1169 123.23 7.49 -56.92
N ASN A 1170 124.35 6.93 -56.46
CA ASN A 1170 125.38 6.37 -57.34
C ASN A 1170 125.03 4.95 -57.86
N VAL A 1171 123.82 4.45 -57.59
CA VAL A 1171 123.40 3.11 -57.99
C VAL A 1171 122.61 3.19 -59.30
N GLU A 1172 123.07 2.48 -60.33
CA GLU A 1172 122.43 2.45 -61.64
C GLU A 1172 121.04 1.78 -61.55
N LEU A 1173 120.01 2.51 -61.97
CA LEU A 1173 118.63 2.02 -62.00
C LEU A 1173 118.43 1.17 -63.25
N ILE A 1174 117.80 0.01 -63.10
CA ILE A 1174 117.58 -0.91 -64.21
C ILE A 1174 116.20 -0.72 -64.80
N SER A 1175 115.16 -0.57 -63.96
CA SER A 1175 113.80 -0.41 -64.47
C SER A 1175 112.86 0.23 -63.45
N ALA A 1176 111.75 0.76 -63.93
CA ALA A 1176 110.63 1.22 -63.12
C ALA A 1176 109.32 0.59 -63.60
N VAL A 1177 108.62 -0.10 -62.72
CA VAL A 1177 107.37 -0.82 -62.99
C VAL A 1177 106.21 -0.05 -62.36
N ILE A 1178 105.35 0.55 -63.18
CA ILE A 1178 104.14 1.26 -62.75
C ILE A 1178 102.96 0.29 -62.73
N SER A 1179 102.22 0.24 -61.62
CA SER A 1179 101.01 -0.57 -61.40
C SER A 1179 99.85 0.24 -60.82
N ASP A 1180 98.61 -0.19 -61.07
CA ASP A 1180 97.42 0.42 -60.45
C ASP A 1180 97.21 -0.04 -59.00
N VAL A 1181 96.22 0.54 -58.30
CA VAL A 1181 95.90 0.20 -56.89
C VAL A 1181 95.51 -1.26 -56.66
N ASN A 1182 95.17 -2.01 -57.71
CA ASN A 1182 94.85 -3.44 -57.64
C ASN A 1182 96.06 -4.32 -57.99
N GLY A 1183 97.24 -3.73 -58.19
CA GLY A 1183 98.50 -4.43 -58.46
C GLY A 1183 98.75 -4.82 -59.93
N ARG A 1184 97.90 -4.37 -60.87
CA ARG A 1184 98.09 -4.67 -62.31
C ARG A 1184 99.19 -3.78 -62.90
N ILE A 1185 100.20 -4.38 -63.53
CA ILE A 1185 101.29 -3.64 -64.19
C ILE A 1185 100.75 -2.89 -65.42
N ILE A 1186 100.94 -1.57 -65.40
CA ILE A 1186 100.53 -0.63 -66.44
C ILE A 1186 101.68 -0.35 -67.41
N ARG A 1187 102.90 -0.17 -66.90
CA ARG A 1187 104.08 0.11 -67.72
C ARG A 1187 105.35 -0.35 -67.03
N VAL A 1188 106.29 -0.89 -67.79
CA VAL A 1188 107.68 -1.06 -67.35
C VAL A 1188 108.54 -0.11 -68.18
N VAL A 1189 109.31 0.72 -67.50
CA VAL A 1189 110.23 1.67 -68.10
C VAL A 1189 111.64 1.15 -67.85
N ASP A 1190 112.38 0.94 -68.93
CA ASP A 1190 113.81 0.61 -68.84
C ASP A 1190 114.57 1.86 -68.42
N LEU A 1191 115.27 1.76 -67.31
CA LEU A 1191 116.06 2.83 -66.73
C LEU A 1191 117.55 2.58 -66.90
N SER A 1192 117.97 1.43 -67.44
CA SER A 1192 119.39 1.07 -67.54
C SER A 1192 120.24 2.05 -68.37
N ALA A 1193 119.60 2.83 -69.26
CA ALA A 1193 120.26 3.86 -70.06
C ALA A 1193 120.07 5.29 -69.51
N MET A 1194 119.48 5.45 -68.33
CA MET A 1194 119.29 6.77 -67.74
C MET A 1194 120.60 7.31 -67.18
N GLU A 1195 120.84 8.60 -67.34
CA GLU A 1195 121.90 9.29 -66.60
C GLU A 1195 121.36 9.64 -65.20
N ASN A 1196 121.33 10.92 -64.81
CA ASN A 1196 120.88 11.30 -63.47
C ASN A 1196 119.35 11.45 -63.35
N GLN A 1197 118.62 11.48 -64.46
CA GLN A 1197 117.16 11.52 -64.47
C GLN A 1197 116.57 10.89 -65.73
N SER A 1198 115.35 10.37 -65.63
CA SER A 1198 114.55 9.86 -66.74
C SER A 1198 113.12 10.39 -66.62
N GLU A 1199 112.55 10.86 -67.72
CA GLU A 1199 111.18 11.38 -67.77
C GLU A 1199 110.24 10.30 -68.28
N ILE A 1200 109.17 10.06 -67.52
CA ILE A 1200 108.13 9.10 -67.88
C ILE A 1200 106.87 9.88 -68.18
N SER A 1201 106.47 9.90 -69.46
CA SER A 1201 105.14 10.34 -69.84
C SER A 1201 104.11 9.29 -69.44
N LEU A 1202 103.07 9.76 -68.77
CA LEU A 1202 101.90 9.07 -68.29
C LEU A 1202 100.64 9.58 -68.98
N ASP A 1203 100.72 10.44 -70.00
CA ASP A 1203 99.56 11.09 -70.64
C ASP A 1203 98.49 10.10 -71.12
N ASP A 1204 98.90 8.90 -71.49
CA ASP A 1204 98.05 7.83 -72.01
C ASP A 1204 97.42 6.92 -70.93
N ILE A 1205 97.79 7.05 -69.66
CA ILE A 1205 97.15 6.34 -68.55
C ILE A 1205 96.08 7.20 -67.88
N ALA A 1206 95.01 6.60 -67.35
CA ALA A 1206 93.89 7.37 -66.78
C ALA A 1206 94.30 8.16 -65.52
N THR A 1207 93.58 9.23 -65.21
CA THR A 1207 93.75 9.96 -63.95
C THR A 1207 93.40 9.06 -62.77
N GLY A 1208 94.30 8.93 -61.80
CA GLY A 1208 94.19 7.95 -60.72
C GLY A 1208 95.47 7.80 -59.91
N LEU A 1209 95.40 6.91 -58.92
CA LEU A 1209 96.53 6.54 -58.08
C LEU A 1209 97.24 5.32 -58.65
N TYR A 1210 98.57 5.41 -58.79
CA TYR A 1210 99.44 4.35 -59.24
C TYR A 1210 100.61 4.18 -58.27
N PHE A 1211 101.28 3.03 -58.34
CA PHE A 1211 102.54 2.77 -57.66
C PHE A 1211 103.61 2.49 -58.70
N VAL A 1212 104.80 3.04 -58.53
CA VAL A 1212 105.97 2.74 -59.34
C VAL A 1212 107.02 2.08 -58.47
N GLN A 1213 107.34 0.83 -58.78
CA GLN A 1213 108.45 0.11 -58.18
C GLN A 1213 109.69 0.30 -59.03
N ILE A 1214 110.68 1.02 -58.50
CA ILE A 1214 111.94 1.34 -59.16
C ILE A 1214 112.99 0.35 -58.67
N HIS A 1215 113.58 -0.38 -59.60
CA HIS A 1215 114.56 -1.42 -59.36
C HIS A 1215 115.96 -0.97 -59.75
N ALA A 1216 116.89 -1.17 -58.83
CA ALA A 1216 118.32 -1.30 -59.09
C ALA A 1216 118.71 -2.80 -59.06
N ALA A 1217 119.96 -3.12 -59.37
CA ALA A 1217 120.45 -4.50 -59.43
C ALA A 1217 120.10 -5.33 -58.17
N ASN A 1218 120.31 -4.77 -56.98
CA ASN A 1218 120.17 -5.47 -55.69
C ASN A 1218 119.26 -4.76 -54.68
N ALA A 1219 118.48 -3.77 -55.12
CA ALA A 1219 117.54 -3.03 -54.28
C ALA A 1219 116.33 -2.58 -55.11
N SER A 1220 115.19 -2.38 -54.48
CA SER A 1220 114.05 -1.75 -55.14
C SER A 1220 113.29 -0.86 -54.18
N ILE A 1221 112.66 0.18 -54.70
CA ILE A 1221 111.88 1.13 -53.93
C ILE A 1221 110.55 1.40 -54.60
N VAL A 1222 109.47 1.34 -53.82
CA VAL A 1222 108.12 1.61 -54.33
C VAL A 1222 107.75 3.04 -53.97
N LYS A 1223 107.30 3.80 -54.97
CA LYS A 1223 106.81 5.16 -54.82
C LYS A 1223 105.39 5.24 -55.35
N ARG A 1224 104.58 6.12 -54.78
CA ARG A 1224 103.21 6.35 -55.25
C ARG A 1224 103.21 7.46 -56.29
N ILE A 1225 102.48 7.34 -57.39
CA ILE A 1225 102.23 8.40 -58.36
C ILE A 1225 100.73 8.74 -58.34
N VAL A 1226 100.40 10.02 -58.21
CA VAL A 1226 99.03 10.53 -58.34
C VAL A 1226 98.92 11.25 -59.69
N LYS A 1227 98.24 10.67 -60.68
CA LYS A 1227 97.93 11.35 -61.94
C LYS A 1227 96.60 12.10 -61.81
N LYS A 1228 96.65 13.43 -61.88
CA LYS A 1228 95.50 14.34 -61.79
C LYS A 1228 94.71 14.41 -63.07
#